data_AF-A0A376Y8H1-F1
#
_entry.id   AF-A0A376Y8H1-F1
#
_cell.length_a   1.000
_cell.length_b   1.000
_cell.length_c   1.000
_cell.angle_alpha   90.00
_cell.angle_beta   90.00
_cell.angle_gamma   90.00
#
_symmetry.space_group_name_H-M   'P 1'
#
loop_
_entity.id
_entity.type
_entity.pdbx_description
1 polymer ?
#
loop_
_entity_poly.entity_id
_entity_poly.type
_entity_poly.pdbx_seq_one_letter_code
_entity_poly.pdbx_strand_id
1 'polypeptide(L)'
;MQRLAPGRRAKGEEGLFDLLRELGPMTVEDLAQRHTGSSEEVASYLENLLAVKRIFPAMISGQERLACMDDAARLRDALGVRLPESLPEIYLHRVSYPLRDLFLRYLRAHALVTAEQLAHEFSLGIAIVEEQLQQLREQGLVMNLQQDIWVSDEVFRRLRLRSLQAAREATRPVAATTYARLLLERQGVLPATDGSPALFASTSPGVYEGVDGVMRVIEQLAGVGLPASLWESQILPARVRDYSSEMLDELLATGAVIWSGQKKLGEDDGLVALHLQEYAAESFTPAEADQANRSALQQAIVAVLADGGAWFAQQISQRIRDKIGESVDLSALQEALWALVWQGVITSDIWAPLRALTRSSSNARTSTRRSHRARRGRPVYAQPVSPRVSYNTPNLAGRWSLLQVEPLNDTERMLALAENMLDRYGIISRQAVIAENIPGGFPSMQTLCRSMEDSGRIMRGRFVEGLGGAQFAERLTIDRLRDLATQATQTRHYTPVALSANDPANVWGNLLPWPAHPATLVPTRRAGALVVVSGGKLLLYLAQGGKKMLVWQEKEELLAPEVFHALTTALRREPRLRFTLTEVNDLPVRQTPMFTLLREAGFSSSPQGLDWGIEKGLTDARSHPSVLQDGLFRVRLFRLVFSGSFFDHAAAVRHADTFRSRYHNRRPARRQPTVAGRSAS
;
A
#
# COMPACT_ATOMS: atom_id res chain seq x y z
N MET A 1 -9.48 15.20 32.10
CA MET A 1 -9.30 15.88 33.40
C MET A 1 -10.65 16.00 34.10
N GLN A 2 -11.72 16.36 33.40
CA GLN A 2 -13.11 16.38 33.91
C GLN A 2 -13.83 15.02 34.15
N ARG A 3 -13.13 13.88 34.05
CA ARG A 3 -13.69 12.51 34.29
C ARG A 3 -14.89 12.08 33.42
N LEU A 4 -15.15 12.73 32.28
CA LEU A 4 -16.27 12.39 31.38
C LEU A 4 -16.03 11.17 30.47
N ALA A 5 -14.77 10.88 30.11
CA ALA A 5 -14.44 9.78 29.21
C ALA A 5 -14.79 8.42 29.86
N PRO A 6 -15.35 7.43 29.11
CA PRO A 6 -15.86 6.18 29.68
C PRO A 6 -14.87 5.45 30.60
N GLY A 7 -13.59 5.35 30.21
CA GLY A 7 -12.54 4.71 31.01
C GLY A 7 -12.01 5.54 32.20
N ARG A 8 -12.57 6.71 32.47
CA ARG A 8 -12.12 7.66 33.52
C ARG A 8 -13.22 8.03 34.52
N ARG A 9 -14.46 7.57 34.32
CA ARG A 9 -15.59 7.81 35.21
C ARG A 9 -15.32 7.20 36.60
N ALA A 10 -15.83 7.88 37.63
CA ALA A 10 -15.76 7.43 39.00
C ALA A 10 -16.62 6.19 39.23
N LYS A 11 -16.31 5.43 40.29
CA LYS A 11 -17.00 4.21 40.68
C LYS A 11 -17.27 4.21 42.18
N GLY A 12 -18.46 3.74 42.55
CA GLY A 12 -18.90 3.64 43.94
C GLY A 12 -19.10 5.01 44.62
N GLU A 13 -19.57 4.96 45.86
CA GLU A 13 -19.87 6.15 46.67
C GLU A 13 -18.64 7.04 46.90
N GLU A 14 -17.49 6.45 47.27
CA GLU A 14 -16.25 7.21 47.46
C GLU A 14 -15.79 7.94 46.20
N GLY A 15 -16.06 7.35 45.03
CA GLY A 15 -15.74 7.99 43.75
C GLY A 15 -16.51 9.31 43.54
N LEU A 16 -17.75 9.40 44.01
CA LEU A 16 -18.55 10.64 43.94
C LEU A 16 -18.01 11.71 44.89
N PHE A 17 -17.63 11.31 46.11
CA PHE A 17 -17.00 12.22 47.07
C PHE A 17 -15.67 12.77 46.52
N ASP A 18 -14.83 11.90 45.93
CA ASP A 18 -13.59 12.31 45.29
C ASP A 18 -13.81 13.26 44.11
N LEU A 19 -14.87 13.09 43.32
CA LEU A 19 -15.21 14.04 42.25
C LEU A 19 -15.46 15.44 42.80
N LEU A 20 -16.25 15.56 43.88
CA LEU A 20 -16.53 16.85 44.53
C LEU A 20 -15.28 17.47 45.13
N ARG A 21 -14.42 16.66 45.74
CA ARG A 21 -13.14 17.10 46.31
C ARG A 21 -12.14 17.55 45.24
N GLU A 22 -12.02 16.81 44.13
CA GLU A 22 -11.05 17.09 43.06
C GLU A 22 -11.51 18.20 42.10
N LEU A 23 -12.78 18.18 41.68
CA LEU A 23 -13.30 19.08 40.64
C LEU A 23 -14.06 20.27 41.21
N GLY A 24 -14.56 20.18 42.45
CA GLY A 24 -15.35 21.21 43.11
C GLY A 24 -16.86 20.97 43.01
N PRO A 25 -17.67 21.95 43.46
CA PRO A 25 -19.11 21.82 43.54
C PRO A 25 -19.79 21.66 42.18
N MET A 26 -20.73 20.71 42.08
CA MET A 26 -21.41 20.42 40.81
C MET A 26 -22.84 19.91 41.03
N THR A 27 -23.62 19.84 39.97
CA THR A 27 -25.01 19.35 40.01
C THR A 27 -25.06 17.82 40.14
N VAL A 28 -26.23 17.29 40.51
CA VAL A 28 -26.47 15.83 40.54
C VAL A 28 -26.33 15.24 39.13
N GLU A 29 -26.78 15.97 38.11
CA GLU A 29 -26.66 15.58 36.70
C GLU A 29 -25.20 15.48 36.25
N ASP A 30 -24.37 16.45 36.66
CA ASP A 30 -22.94 16.44 36.41
C ASP A 30 -22.24 15.23 37.04
N LEU A 31 -22.60 14.89 38.27
CA LEU A 31 -22.07 13.73 38.98
C LEU A 31 -22.44 12.43 38.27
N ALA A 32 -23.70 12.30 37.84
CA ALA A 32 -24.18 11.13 37.10
C ALA A 32 -23.43 10.93 35.77
N GLN A 33 -23.16 11.99 35.00
CA GLN A 33 -22.39 11.89 33.75
C GLN A 33 -20.94 11.42 33.95
N ARG A 34 -20.39 11.65 35.15
CA ARG A 34 -19.01 11.34 35.52
C ARG A 34 -18.88 10.05 36.33
N HIS A 35 -19.97 9.32 36.54
CA HIS A 35 -20.03 8.07 37.29
C HIS A 35 -20.43 6.89 36.39
N THR A 36 -20.06 5.66 36.77
CA THR A 36 -20.39 4.45 35.98
C THR A 36 -21.73 3.80 36.35
N GLY A 37 -22.22 4.04 37.57
CA GLY A 37 -23.49 3.51 38.08
C GLY A 37 -24.72 4.16 37.47
N SER A 38 -25.89 3.58 37.71
CA SER A 38 -27.18 4.12 37.26
C SER A 38 -27.52 5.43 37.99
N SER A 39 -28.45 6.22 37.44
CA SER A 39 -28.90 7.45 38.09
C SER A 39 -29.51 7.20 39.47
N GLU A 40 -30.17 6.06 39.67
CA GLU A 40 -30.76 5.64 40.95
C GLU A 40 -29.68 5.29 41.98
N GLU A 41 -28.64 4.56 41.57
CA GLU A 41 -27.50 4.25 42.44
C GLU A 41 -26.76 5.51 42.86
N VAL A 42 -26.52 6.43 41.92
CA VAL A 42 -25.86 7.71 42.21
C VAL A 42 -26.69 8.54 43.19
N ALA A 43 -28.00 8.62 43.00
CA ALA A 43 -28.88 9.32 43.93
C ALA A 43 -28.79 8.73 45.35
N SER A 44 -28.84 7.39 45.47
CA SER A 44 -28.73 6.71 46.75
C SER A 44 -27.38 6.99 47.45
N TYR A 45 -26.27 6.99 46.71
CA TYR A 45 -24.96 7.33 47.26
C TYR A 45 -24.88 8.79 47.73
N LEU A 46 -25.48 9.73 47.00
CA LEU A 46 -25.50 11.14 47.39
C LEU A 46 -26.36 11.37 48.64
N GLU A 47 -27.50 10.70 48.76
CA GLU A 47 -28.32 10.72 49.98
C GLU A 47 -27.54 10.22 51.20
N ASN A 48 -26.78 9.12 51.05
CA ASN A 48 -25.93 8.61 52.11
C ASN A 48 -24.85 9.63 52.52
N LEU A 49 -24.12 10.19 51.54
CA LEU A 49 -23.07 11.19 51.79
C LEU A 49 -23.61 12.47 52.46
N LEU A 50 -24.85 12.87 52.14
CA LEU A 50 -25.56 13.97 52.82
C LEU A 50 -25.91 13.59 54.27
N ALA A 51 -26.44 12.38 54.49
CA ALA A 51 -26.83 11.89 55.81
C ALA A 51 -25.64 11.80 56.77
N VAL A 52 -24.48 11.32 56.29
CA VAL A 52 -23.23 11.28 57.07
C VAL A 52 -22.48 12.62 57.09
N LYS A 53 -23.06 13.68 56.52
CA LYS A 53 -22.51 15.05 56.49
C LYS A 53 -21.08 15.13 55.93
N ARG A 54 -20.83 14.42 54.82
CA ARG A 54 -19.59 14.54 54.04
C ARG A 54 -19.70 15.56 52.91
N ILE A 55 -20.91 15.80 52.44
CA ILE A 55 -21.24 16.79 51.41
C ILE A 55 -22.41 17.66 51.89
N PHE A 56 -22.61 18.81 51.25
CA PHE A 56 -23.73 19.70 51.54
C PHE A 56 -24.23 20.44 50.28
N PRO A 57 -25.52 20.81 50.22
CA PRO A 57 -26.04 21.65 49.15
C PRO A 57 -25.58 23.10 49.33
N ALA A 58 -25.13 23.70 48.24
CA ALA A 58 -24.66 25.08 48.17
C ALA A 58 -25.31 25.79 46.98
N MET A 59 -25.80 27.00 47.23
CA MET A 59 -26.30 27.87 46.17
C MET A 59 -25.14 28.60 45.51
N ILE A 60 -24.78 28.22 44.28
CA ILE A 60 -23.67 28.81 43.53
C ILE A 60 -24.20 29.17 42.14
N SER A 61 -24.02 30.43 41.74
CA SER A 61 -24.47 30.92 40.44
C SER A 61 -25.95 30.65 40.13
N GLY A 62 -26.80 30.80 41.15
CA GLY A 62 -28.24 30.58 41.04
C GLY A 62 -28.66 29.11 40.88
N GLN A 63 -27.73 28.15 40.98
CA GLN A 63 -28.00 26.71 40.87
C GLN A 63 -27.59 25.96 42.13
N GLU A 64 -28.43 25.02 42.56
CA GLU A 64 -28.12 24.18 43.70
C GLU A 64 -27.09 23.14 43.27
N ARG A 65 -25.92 23.21 43.90
CA ARG A 65 -24.79 22.31 43.63
C ARG A 65 -24.42 21.61 44.92
N LEU A 66 -23.99 20.36 44.82
CA LEU A 66 -23.42 19.64 45.95
C LEU A 66 -21.94 20.00 46.07
N ALA A 67 -21.48 20.26 47.29
CA ALA A 67 -20.09 20.58 47.60
C ALA A 67 -19.54 19.62 48.67
N CYS A 68 -18.24 19.35 48.62
CA CYS A 68 -17.55 18.66 49.70
C CYS A 68 -17.51 19.54 50.95
N MET A 69 -17.68 18.95 52.13
CA MET A 69 -17.59 19.68 53.40
C MET A 69 -16.24 20.39 53.62
N ASP A 70 -15.15 19.85 53.07
CA ASP A 70 -13.82 20.47 53.09
C ASP A 70 -13.77 21.86 52.43
N ASP A 71 -14.76 22.19 51.58
CA ASP A 71 -14.84 23.46 50.87
C ASP A 71 -15.73 24.50 51.55
N ALA A 72 -16.36 24.17 52.68
CA ALA A 72 -17.28 25.06 53.38
C ALA A 72 -16.66 26.46 53.62
N ALA A 73 -15.49 26.53 54.27
CA ALA A 73 -14.80 27.80 54.48
C ALA A 73 -14.40 28.50 53.17
N ARG A 74 -13.93 27.76 52.15
CA ARG A 74 -13.53 28.34 50.86
C ARG A 74 -14.72 29.00 50.14
N LEU A 75 -15.86 28.31 50.10
CA LEU A 75 -17.06 28.79 49.42
C LEU A 75 -17.71 29.96 50.17
N ARG A 76 -17.73 29.91 51.50
CA ARG A 76 -18.17 31.05 52.33
C ARG A 76 -17.29 32.27 52.10
N ASP A 77 -15.97 32.11 52.20
CA ASP A 77 -15.03 33.22 52.20
C ASP A 77 -14.83 33.81 50.78
N ALA A 78 -14.93 33.00 49.72
CA ALA A 78 -14.81 33.48 48.34
C ALA A 78 -16.12 33.96 47.71
N LEU A 79 -17.23 33.24 47.95
CA LEU A 79 -18.49 33.43 47.20
C LEU A 79 -19.66 33.85 48.10
N GLY A 80 -19.46 33.95 49.43
CA GLY A 80 -20.53 34.29 50.36
C GLY A 80 -21.59 33.20 50.52
N VAL A 81 -21.25 31.93 50.20
CA VAL A 81 -22.19 30.81 50.32
C VAL A 81 -22.63 30.65 51.77
N ARG A 82 -23.95 30.52 51.98
CA ARG A 82 -24.51 30.20 53.29
C ARG A 82 -24.20 28.76 53.66
N LEU A 83 -23.58 28.60 54.82
CA LEU A 83 -23.20 27.30 55.34
C LEU A 83 -24.31 26.71 56.21
N PRO A 84 -24.50 25.37 56.20
CA PRO A 84 -25.40 24.69 57.14
C PRO A 84 -25.10 25.00 58.62
N GLU A 85 -26.14 25.19 59.44
CA GLU A 85 -25.98 25.56 60.86
C GLU A 85 -25.30 24.46 61.71
N SER A 86 -25.26 23.22 61.24
CA SER A 86 -24.75 22.05 61.99
C SER A 86 -23.34 21.60 61.59
N LEU A 87 -22.53 22.52 61.05
CA LEU A 87 -21.15 22.27 60.62
C LEU A 87 -20.18 22.19 61.83
N PRO A 88 -19.35 21.14 61.92
CA PRO A 88 -18.26 21.09 62.91
C PRO A 88 -17.30 22.28 62.77
N GLU A 89 -16.76 22.78 63.90
CA GLU A 89 -15.88 23.97 63.93
C GLU A 89 -14.66 23.88 63.02
N ILE A 90 -14.13 22.67 62.80
CA ILE A 90 -12.97 22.42 61.94
C ILE A 90 -13.17 22.93 60.50
N TYR A 91 -14.41 22.92 59.99
CA TYR A 91 -14.73 23.37 58.62
C TYR A 91 -15.03 24.87 58.53
N LEU A 92 -15.02 25.58 59.66
CA LEU A 92 -15.32 27.01 59.73
C LEU A 92 -14.07 27.90 59.74
N HIS A 93 -12.87 27.31 59.93
CA HIS A 93 -11.60 28.03 59.92
C HIS A 93 -11.37 28.76 58.60
N ARG A 94 -11.04 30.05 58.68
CA ARG A 94 -10.83 30.89 57.49
C ARG A 94 -9.67 30.38 56.63
N VAL A 95 -9.84 30.53 55.31
CA VAL A 95 -8.81 30.17 54.32
C VAL A 95 -8.13 31.45 53.83
N SER A 96 -6.80 31.44 53.69
CA SER A 96 -6.04 32.65 53.34
C SER A 96 -6.31 33.18 51.92
N TYR A 97 -6.51 32.28 50.95
CA TYR A 97 -6.68 32.65 49.53
C TYR A 97 -7.81 31.84 48.88
N PRO A 98 -9.07 32.00 49.33
CA PRO A 98 -10.17 31.11 48.97
C PRO A 98 -10.50 31.17 47.47
N LEU A 99 -10.48 32.38 46.87
CA LEU A 99 -10.79 32.59 45.45
C LEU A 99 -9.69 32.01 44.54
N ARG A 100 -8.42 32.20 44.90
CA ARG A 100 -7.26 31.55 44.24
C ARG A 100 -7.38 30.04 44.25
N ASP A 101 -7.73 29.43 45.38
CA ASP A 101 -7.87 27.98 45.50
C ASP A 101 -8.97 27.43 44.56
N LEU A 102 -10.12 28.12 44.49
CA LEU A 102 -11.22 27.76 43.59
C LEU A 102 -10.82 27.88 42.13
N PHE A 103 -10.16 28.98 41.74
CA PHE A 103 -9.71 29.20 40.36
C PHE A 103 -8.68 28.16 39.93
N LEU A 104 -7.67 27.89 40.77
CA LEU A 104 -6.66 26.89 40.47
C LEU A 104 -7.24 25.48 40.42
N ARG A 105 -8.27 25.16 41.20
CA ARG A 105 -9.00 23.90 41.05
C ARG A 105 -9.73 23.83 39.72
N TYR A 106 -10.48 24.87 39.36
CA TYR A 106 -11.21 24.95 38.10
C TYR A 106 -10.28 24.82 36.88
N LEU A 107 -9.17 25.57 36.86
CA LEU A 107 -8.17 25.59 35.79
C LEU A 107 -7.32 24.30 35.70
N ARG A 108 -7.37 23.42 36.70
CA ARG A 108 -6.79 22.06 36.61
C ARG A 108 -7.74 21.07 35.95
N ALA A 109 -9.04 21.29 36.09
CA ALA A 109 -10.07 20.48 35.47
C ALA A 109 -10.33 20.88 34.00
N HIS A 110 -10.21 22.17 33.68
CA HIS A 110 -10.54 22.76 32.38
C HIS A 110 -9.28 23.19 31.62
N ALA A 111 -9.15 22.77 30.36
CA ALA A 111 -7.89 22.90 29.62
C ALA A 111 -7.63 24.30 29.05
N LEU A 112 -8.68 24.97 28.56
CA LEU A 112 -8.63 26.31 27.98
C LEU A 112 -9.87 27.02 28.48
N VAL A 113 -9.69 28.16 29.16
CA VAL A 113 -10.77 28.86 29.86
C VAL A 113 -10.68 30.36 29.58
N THR A 114 -11.81 31.03 29.36
CA THR A 114 -11.85 32.50 29.25
C THR A 114 -12.18 33.15 30.60
N ALA A 115 -11.84 34.43 30.77
CA ALA A 115 -12.24 35.17 31.98
C ALA A 115 -13.76 35.20 32.15
N GLU A 116 -14.52 35.33 31.05
CA GLU A 116 -15.98 35.26 31.04
C GLU A 116 -16.54 33.94 31.58
N GLN A 117 -15.91 32.80 31.22
CA GLN A 117 -16.35 31.49 31.71
C GLN A 117 -16.16 31.35 33.22
N LEU A 118 -15.05 31.85 33.77
CA LEU A 118 -14.81 31.88 35.22
C LEU A 118 -15.77 32.84 35.93
N ALA A 119 -16.03 34.00 35.35
CA ALA A 119 -16.98 34.99 35.88
C ALA A 119 -18.38 34.39 35.98
N HIS A 120 -18.84 33.71 34.92
CA HIS A 120 -20.12 33.03 34.92
C HIS A 120 -20.17 31.86 35.90
N GLU A 121 -19.14 31.02 35.92
CA GLU A 121 -19.11 29.82 36.78
C GLU A 121 -19.21 30.17 38.27
N PHE A 122 -18.49 31.21 38.71
CA PHE A 122 -18.44 31.63 40.11
C PHE A 122 -19.35 32.82 40.45
N SER A 123 -20.10 33.36 39.48
CA SER A 123 -20.92 34.58 39.62
C SER A 123 -20.16 35.77 40.19
N LEU A 124 -18.96 35.98 39.66
CA LEU A 124 -18.09 37.10 40.02
C LEU A 124 -18.11 38.15 38.91
N GLY A 125 -17.91 39.42 39.27
CA GLY A 125 -17.69 40.47 38.28
C GLY A 125 -16.41 40.21 37.47
N ILE A 126 -16.47 40.38 36.15
CA ILE A 126 -15.35 40.04 35.25
C ILE A 126 -14.03 40.74 35.64
N ALA A 127 -14.10 41.99 36.12
CA ALA A 127 -12.94 42.73 36.59
C ALA A 127 -12.20 42.04 37.76
N ILE A 128 -12.95 41.42 38.69
CA ILE A 128 -12.38 40.66 39.81
C ILE A 128 -11.66 39.41 39.29
N VAL A 129 -12.27 38.74 38.31
CA VAL A 129 -11.71 37.54 37.70
C VAL A 129 -10.41 37.87 36.96
N GLU A 130 -10.40 38.93 36.16
CA GLU A 130 -9.23 39.40 35.42
C GLU A 130 -8.08 39.79 36.37
N GLU A 131 -8.37 40.55 37.43
CA GLU A 131 -7.37 40.93 38.43
C GLU A 131 -6.77 39.68 39.09
N GLN A 132 -7.60 38.72 39.48
CA GLN A 132 -7.15 37.49 40.13
C GLN A 132 -6.34 36.61 39.17
N LEU A 133 -6.75 36.48 37.90
CA LEU A 133 -5.98 35.77 36.88
C LEU A 133 -4.63 36.43 36.62
N GLN A 134 -4.57 37.77 36.63
CA GLN A 134 -3.34 38.52 36.49
C GLN A 134 -2.39 38.31 37.68
N GLN A 135 -2.90 38.32 38.92
CA GLN A 135 -2.11 37.97 40.11
C GLN A 135 -1.58 36.53 40.06
N LEU A 136 -2.40 35.56 39.63
CA LEU A 136 -1.97 34.17 39.46
C LEU A 136 -0.91 34.02 38.37
N ARG A 137 -0.96 34.85 37.33
CA ARG A 137 0.04 34.90 36.25
C ARG A 137 1.36 35.45 36.74
N GLU A 138 1.35 36.51 37.54
CA GLU A 138 2.55 37.07 38.17
C GLU A 138 3.22 36.06 39.10
N GLN A 139 2.44 35.18 39.73
CA GLN A 139 2.93 34.05 40.53
C GLN A 139 3.39 32.84 39.69
N GLY A 140 3.21 32.87 38.37
CA GLY A 140 3.56 31.77 37.46
C GLY A 140 2.68 30.53 37.56
N LEU A 141 1.48 30.64 38.14
CA LEU A 141 0.55 29.51 38.32
C LEU A 141 -0.37 29.31 37.12
N VAL A 142 -0.64 30.39 36.39
CA VAL A 142 -1.45 30.40 35.17
C VAL A 142 -0.75 31.20 34.09
N MET A 143 -1.18 31.01 32.85
CA MET A 143 -0.66 31.69 31.68
C MET A 143 -1.81 32.07 30.75
N ASN A 144 -1.68 33.25 30.14
CA ASN A 144 -2.59 33.76 29.12
C ASN A 144 -2.01 33.43 27.74
N LEU A 145 -2.74 32.62 26.99
CA LEU A 145 -2.56 32.38 25.56
C LEU A 145 -3.20 33.52 24.77
N GLN A 146 -2.75 33.77 23.54
CA GLN A 146 -3.34 34.79 22.66
C GLN A 146 -4.88 34.64 22.60
N GLN A 147 -5.61 35.77 22.59
CA GLN A 147 -7.09 35.86 22.59
C GLN A 147 -7.77 35.64 23.96
N ASP A 148 -7.13 36.02 25.07
CA ASP A 148 -7.70 35.96 26.43
C ASP A 148 -8.08 34.54 26.90
N ILE A 149 -7.29 33.56 26.46
CA ILE A 149 -7.46 32.15 26.84
C ILE A 149 -6.46 31.83 27.95
N TRP A 150 -6.96 31.46 29.12
CA TRP A 150 -6.17 31.14 30.30
C TRP A 150 -6.01 29.63 30.48
N VAL A 151 -4.82 29.21 30.90
CA VAL A 151 -4.51 27.82 31.26
C VAL A 151 -3.58 27.78 32.46
N SER A 152 -3.73 26.76 33.32
CA SER A 152 -2.79 26.54 34.42
C SER A 152 -1.43 26.02 33.92
N ASP A 153 -0.34 26.38 34.59
CA ASP A 153 1.02 25.92 34.23
C ASP A 153 1.12 24.39 34.23
N GLU A 154 0.50 23.72 35.20
CA GLU A 154 0.47 22.25 35.28
C GLU A 154 -0.21 21.62 34.06
N VAL A 155 -1.37 22.14 33.65
CA VAL A 155 -2.11 21.66 32.48
C VAL A 155 -1.35 21.97 31.20
N PHE A 156 -0.75 23.16 31.09
CA PHE A 156 0.05 23.52 29.93
C PHE A 156 1.27 22.62 29.76
N ARG A 157 2.02 22.32 30.84
CA ARG A 157 3.13 21.36 30.80
C ARG A 157 2.67 19.99 30.35
N ARG A 158 1.53 19.52 30.85
CA ARG A 158 0.95 18.23 30.45
C ARG A 158 0.53 18.21 28.97
N LEU A 159 -0.11 19.27 28.48
CA LEU A 159 -0.47 19.44 27.08
C LEU A 159 0.77 19.50 26.19
N ARG A 160 1.79 20.26 26.59
CA ARG A 160 3.05 20.40 25.85
C ARG A 160 3.82 19.08 25.80
N LEU A 161 3.93 18.36 26.92
CA LEU A 161 4.55 17.03 26.95
C LEU A 161 3.81 16.02 26.08
N ARG A 162 2.48 16.00 26.14
CA ARG A 162 1.67 15.12 25.27
C ARG A 162 1.76 15.50 23.80
N SER A 163 1.81 16.78 23.48
CA SER A 163 2.01 17.26 22.10
C SER A 163 3.40 16.91 21.58
N LEU A 164 4.43 17.01 22.43
CA LEU A 164 5.80 16.55 22.13
C LEU A 164 5.87 15.04 21.98
N GLN A 165 5.18 14.27 22.83
CA GLN A 165 5.08 12.82 22.71
C GLN A 165 4.35 12.42 21.44
N ALA A 166 3.20 13.04 21.13
CA ALA A 166 2.48 12.81 19.88
C ALA A 166 3.32 13.19 18.66
N ALA A 167 4.07 14.29 18.72
CA ALA A 167 5.01 14.67 17.67
C ALA A 167 6.17 13.65 17.54
N ARG A 168 6.70 13.14 18.66
CA ARG A 168 7.75 12.11 18.68
C ARG A 168 7.26 10.77 18.15
N GLU A 169 6.06 10.34 18.56
CA GLU A 169 5.37 9.16 18.04
C GLU A 169 5.09 9.31 16.54
N ALA A 170 4.66 10.50 16.09
CA ALA A 170 4.50 10.79 14.67
C ALA A 170 5.82 10.73 13.89
N THR A 171 6.97 11.02 14.52
CA THR A 171 8.31 10.89 13.93
C THR A 171 8.94 9.50 14.10
N ARG A 172 8.32 8.57 14.83
CA ARG A 172 8.88 7.23 15.01
C ARG A 172 8.74 6.46 13.69
N PRO A 173 9.81 5.85 13.17
CA PRO A 173 9.71 5.00 11.99
C PRO A 173 8.78 3.81 12.26
N VAL A 174 7.95 3.45 11.28
CA VAL A 174 7.13 2.24 11.33
C VAL A 174 7.97 1.00 11.01
N ALA A 175 7.51 -0.17 11.46
CA ALA A 175 8.18 -1.43 11.20
C ALA A 175 8.26 -1.76 9.70
N ALA A 176 9.29 -2.50 9.30
CA ALA A 176 9.50 -2.99 7.95
C ALA A 176 8.29 -3.78 7.38
N THR A 177 7.61 -4.55 8.24
CA THR A 177 6.40 -5.30 7.89
C THR A 177 5.22 -4.39 7.54
N THR A 178 5.09 -3.22 8.17
CA THR A 178 4.07 -2.22 7.82
C THR A 178 4.30 -1.69 6.42
N TYR A 179 5.56 -1.41 6.05
CA TYR A 179 5.89 -0.97 4.69
C TYR A 179 5.65 -2.07 3.64
N ALA A 180 5.95 -3.34 3.98
CA ALA A 180 5.60 -4.47 3.12
C ALA A 180 4.09 -4.53 2.84
N ARG A 181 3.24 -4.29 3.85
CA ARG A 181 1.78 -4.20 3.66
C ARG A 181 1.38 -3.05 2.75
N LEU A 182 1.93 -1.85 2.99
CA LEU A 182 1.68 -0.70 2.12
C LEU A 182 1.98 -1.04 0.66
N LEU A 183 3.11 -1.68 0.37
CA LEU A 183 3.48 -2.00 -1.00
C LEU A 183 2.59 -3.06 -1.66
N LEU A 184 2.12 -4.05 -0.91
CA LEU A 184 1.14 -5.02 -1.40
C LEU A 184 -0.20 -4.35 -1.75
N GLU A 185 -0.67 -3.41 -0.92
CA GLU A 185 -1.86 -2.62 -1.19
C GLU A 185 -1.67 -1.67 -2.38
N ARG A 186 -0.55 -0.95 -2.39
CA ARG A 186 -0.25 0.07 -3.39
C ARG A 186 -0.11 -0.52 -4.79
N GLN A 187 0.49 -1.70 -4.92
CA GLN A 187 0.71 -2.34 -6.22
C GLN A 187 -0.44 -3.25 -6.69
N GLY A 188 -1.62 -3.14 -6.07
CA GLY A 188 -2.82 -3.88 -6.49
C GLY A 188 -2.73 -5.40 -6.31
N VAL A 189 -1.81 -5.87 -5.45
CA VAL A 189 -1.69 -7.29 -5.09
C VAL A 189 -2.73 -7.65 -4.03
N LEU A 190 -2.97 -6.74 -3.08
CA LEU A 190 -4.04 -6.85 -2.09
C LEU A 190 -4.94 -5.62 -2.19
N PRO A 191 -6.26 -5.76 -1.97
CA PRO A 191 -7.15 -4.61 -1.92
C PRO A 191 -6.74 -3.70 -0.77
N ALA A 192 -6.79 -2.38 -0.99
CA ALA A 192 -6.66 -1.40 0.08
C ALA A 192 -7.88 -1.53 0.99
N THR A 193 -7.80 -2.37 2.03
CA THR A 193 -8.85 -2.42 3.04
C THR A 193 -8.69 -1.21 3.96
N ASP A 194 -9.79 -0.56 4.28
CA ASP A 194 -9.92 0.50 5.28
C ASP A 194 -9.77 -0.01 6.73
N GLY A 195 -9.14 -1.18 6.92
CA GLY A 195 -9.00 -1.86 8.21
C GLY A 195 -10.05 -2.94 8.46
N SER A 196 -11.02 -3.14 7.56
CA SER A 196 -11.93 -4.28 7.66
C SER A 196 -11.26 -5.57 7.16
N PRO A 197 -11.39 -6.70 7.88
CA PRO A 197 -10.92 -7.98 7.38
C PRO A 197 -11.70 -8.28 6.11
N ALA A 198 -11.02 -8.35 4.96
CA ALA A 198 -11.56 -9.05 3.80
C ALA A 198 -11.73 -10.51 4.22
N LEU A 199 -12.90 -10.81 4.80
CA LEU A 199 -13.27 -12.11 5.31
C LEU A 199 -13.12 -13.10 4.16
N PHE A 200 -12.23 -14.05 4.40
CA PHE A 200 -11.81 -15.10 3.50
C PHE A 200 -12.97 -15.77 2.76
N ALA A 201 -12.87 -15.77 1.43
CA ALA A 201 -13.38 -16.86 0.61
C ALA A 201 -12.36 -17.13 -0.53
N SER A 202 -11.30 -17.85 -0.16
CA SER A 202 -10.31 -18.50 -1.04
C SER A 202 -9.31 -17.59 -1.79
N THR A 203 -8.14 -17.32 -1.18
CA THR A 203 -6.89 -16.79 -1.80
C THR A 203 -7.05 -15.56 -2.69
N SER A 204 -6.68 -14.37 -2.18
CA SER A 204 -6.94 -13.06 -2.82
C SER A 204 -6.69 -13.10 -4.34
N PRO A 205 -7.72 -12.94 -5.17
CA PRO A 205 -7.51 -12.52 -6.54
C PRO A 205 -6.84 -11.14 -6.54
N GLY A 206 -6.11 -10.83 -7.61
CA GLY A 206 -5.58 -9.47 -7.80
C GLY A 206 -6.71 -8.43 -7.79
N VAL A 207 -6.37 -7.18 -7.46
CA VAL A 207 -7.36 -6.10 -7.26
C VAL A 207 -8.07 -5.72 -8.57
N TYR A 208 -7.33 -5.69 -9.66
CA TYR A 208 -7.79 -5.22 -10.95
C TYR A 208 -8.49 -6.32 -11.75
N GLU A 209 -9.19 -5.92 -12.81
CA GLU A 209 -9.90 -6.81 -13.74
C GLU A 209 -9.87 -6.25 -15.17
N GLY A 210 -9.94 -7.14 -16.16
CA GLY A 210 -10.00 -6.80 -17.57
C GLY A 210 -8.76 -6.06 -18.14
N VAL A 211 -8.94 -5.52 -19.35
CA VAL A 211 -7.89 -4.82 -20.12
C VAL A 211 -7.46 -3.53 -19.42
N ASP A 212 -8.40 -2.76 -18.86
CA ASP A 212 -8.09 -1.54 -18.09
C ASP A 212 -7.24 -1.86 -16.86
N GLY A 213 -7.49 -3.01 -16.22
CA GLY A 213 -6.66 -3.50 -15.13
C GLY A 213 -5.23 -3.79 -15.55
N VAL A 214 -5.04 -4.41 -16.73
CA VAL A 214 -3.70 -4.64 -17.30
C VAL A 214 -3.01 -3.31 -17.59
N MET A 215 -3.71 -2.35 -18.20
CA MET A 215 -3.18 -1.01 -18.46
C MET A 215 -2.73 -0.32 -17.16
N ARG A 216 -3.52 -0.37 -16.08
CA ARG A 216 -3.15 0.21 -14.78
C ARG A 216 -1.90 -0.43 -14.18
N VAL A 217 -1.74 -1.75 -14.30
CA VAL A 217 -0.52 -2.44 -13.83
C VAL A 217 0.69 -2.01 -14.66
N ILE A 218 0.55 -1.87 -15.97
CA ILE A 218 1.62 -1.43 -16.87
C ILE A 218 2.01 0.02 -16.57
N GLU A 219 1.05 0.91 -16.34
CA GLU A 219 1.29 2.29 -15.93
C GLU A 219 2.18 2.33 -14.68
N GLN A 220 1.79 1.62 -13.63
CA GLN A 220 2.51 1.62 -12.35
C GLN A 220 3.91 0.97 -12.45
N LEU A 221 4.06 -0.06 -13.30
CA LEU A 221 5.31 -0.78 -13.51
C LEU A 221 6.06 -0.36 -14.77
N ALA A 222 5.73 0.80 -15.34
CA ALA A 222 6.32 1.28 -16.58
C ALA A 222 7.85 1.39 -16.45
N GLY A 223 8.58 0.82 -17.40
CA GLY A 223 10.04 0.84 -17.40
C GLY A 223 10.73 -0.18 -16.48
N VAL A 224 10.00 -0.94 -15.64
CA VAL A 224 10.61 -2.00 -14.81
C VAL A 224 11.03 -3.17 -15.70
N GLY A 225 12.33 -3.47 -15.73
CA GLY A 225 12.85 -4.67 -16.38
C GLY A 225 12.54 -5.92 -15.56
N LEU A 226 11.62 -6.76 -16.04
CA LEU A 226 11.31 -8.07 -15.46
C LEU A 226 11.53 -9.17 -16.50
N PRO A 227 11.84 -10.43 -16.09
CA PRO A 227 11.91 -11.53 -17.04
C PRO A 227 10.64 -11.63 -17.87
N ALA A 228 10.76 -11.79 -19.19
CA ALA A 228 9.62 -11.83 -20.11
C ALA A 228 8.62 -12.92 -19.73
N SER A 229 9.12 -14.07 -19.27
CA SER A 229 8.31 -15.18 -18.78
C SER A 229 7.48 -14.82 -17.53
N LEU A 230 7.95 -13.87 -16.71
CA LEU A 230 7.34 -13.51 -15.43
C LEU A 230 6.13 -12.60 -15.59
N TRP A 231 6.11 -11.74 -16.62
CA TRP A 231 5.02 -10.79 -16.87
C TRP A 231 3.65 -11.49 -16.92
N GLU A 232 3.51 -12.50 -17.77
CA GLU A 232 2.24 -13.21 -17.96
C GLU A 232 2.01 -14.36 -16.97
N SER A 233 3.03 -14.81 -16.23
CA SER A 233 2.91 -15.93 -15.29
C SER A 233 2.71 -15.48 -13.84
N GLN A 234 3.37 -14.42 -13.40
CA GLN A 234 3.34 -14.02 -11.98
C GLN A 234 3.02 -12.55 -11.76
N ILE A 235 3.36 -11.63 -12.67
CA ILE A 235 3.17 -10.19 -12.42
C ILE A 235 1.74 -9.75 -12.68
N LEU A 236 1.25 -9.97 -13.91
CA LEU A 236 -0.10 -9.58 -14.33
C LEU A 236 -1.17 -10.42 -13.62
N PRO A 237 -1.08 -11.77 -13.55
CA PRO A 237 -2.10 -12.58 -12.87
C PRO A 237 -2.11 -12.44 -11.34
N ALA A 238 -1.08 -11.83 -10.73
CA ALA A 238 -1.11 -11.49 -9.30
C ALA A 238 -1.91 -10.22 -9.01
N ARG A 239 -2.14 -9.38 -10.01
CA ARG A 239 -2.78 -8.06 -9.88
C ARG A 239 -4.10 -7.96 -10.63
N VAL A 240 -4.26 -8.70 -11.73
CA VAL A 240 -5.48 -8.75 -12.56
C VAL A 240 -6.09 -10.15 -12.42
N ARG A 241 -7.28 -10.22 -11.81
CA ARG A 241 -7.87 -11.49 -11.37
C ARG A 241 -8.27 -12.44 -12.50
N ASP A 242 -8.65 -11.89 -13.65
CA ASP A 242 -9.16 -12.57 -14.83
C ASP A 242 -8.18 -12.46 -16.01
N TYR A 243 -6.90 -12.19 -15.72
CA TYR A 243 -5.87 -11.98 -16.74
C TYR A 243 -5.87 -13.08 -17.80
N SER A 244 -5.96 -12.67 -19.07
CA SER A 244 -5.68 -13.50 -20.22
C SER A 244 -4.62 -12.85 -21.10
N SER A 245 -3.81 -13.66 -21.77
CA SER A 245 -2.78 -13.17 -22.71
C SER A 245 -3.34 -12.29 -23.83
N GLU A 246 -4.61 -12.45 -24.18
CA GLU A 246 -5.32 -11.66 -25.20
C GLU A 246 -5.44 -10.19 -24.78
N MET A 247 -5.58 -9.90 -23.48
CA MET A 247 -5.67 -8.53 -22.98
C MET A 247 -4.38 -7.74 -23.23
N LEU A 248 -3.21 -8.36 -23.01
CA LEU A 248 -1.92 -7.72 -23.33
C LEU A 248 -1.72 -7.62 -24.84
N ASP A 249 -2.14 -8.64 -25.60
CA ASP A 249 -2.04 -8.62 -27.06
C ASP A 249 -2.90 -7.50 -27.67
N GLU A 250 -4.09 -7.24 -27.13
CA GLU A 250 -4.97 -6.13 -27.54
C GLU A 250 -4.28 -4.77 -27.33
N LEU A 251 -3.66 -4.55 -26.17
CA LEU A 251 -2.97 -3.30 -25.86
C LEU A 251 -1.74 -3.06 -26.74
N LEU A 252 -1.01 -4.12 -27.09
CA LEU A 252 0.12 -4.05 -28.03
C LEU A 252 -0.36 -3.81 -29.47
N ALA A 253 -1.42 -4.52 -29.89
CA ALA A 253 -1.95 -4.41 -31.25
C ALA A 253 -2.58 -3.03 -31.54
N THR A 254 -3.18 -2.40 -30.53
CA THR A 254 -3.69 -1.02 -30.61
C THR A 254 -2.57 0.02 -30.56
N GLY A 255 -1.36 -0.36 -30.15
CA GLY A 255 -0.24 0.56 -29.92
C GLY A 255 -0.38 1.41 -28.66
N ALA A 256 -1.34 1.08 -27.77
CA ALA A 256 -1.46 1.75 -26.47
C ALA A 256 -0.30 1.42 -25.54
N VAL A 257 0.24 0.20 -25.68
CA VAL A 257 1.41 -0.30 -24.97
C VAL A 257 2.52 -0.63 -25.96
N ILE A 258 3.75 -0.36 -25.57
CA ILE A 258 4.95 -0.84 -26.24
C ILE A 258 5.84 -1.59 -25.24
N TRP A 259 6.75 -2.42 -25.76
CA TRP A 259 7.73 -3.12 -24.94
C TRP A 259 9.14 -2.89 -25.43
N SER A 260 10.10 -2.99 -24.51
CA SER A 260 11.53 -2.84 -24.78
C SER A 260 12.32 -3.98 -24.16
N GLY A 261 13.29 -4.53 -24.89
CA GLY A 261 14.28 -5.43 -24.30
C GLY A 261 15.37 -4.63 -23.60
N GLN A 262 15.75 -5.05 -22.40
CA GLN A 262 16.80 -4.40 -21.61
C GLN A 262 18.06 -5.25 -21.49
N LYS A 263 17.91 -6.57 -21.33
CA LYS A 263 19.04 -7.48 -21.12
C LYS A 263 18.66 -8.93 -21.40
N LYS A 264 19.49 -9.68 -22.13
CA LYS A 264 19.34 -11.13 -22.31
C LYS A 264 19.59 -11.89 -20.99
N LEU A 265 18.76 -12.87 -20.66
CA LEU A 265 18.91 -13.75 -19.48
C LEU A 265 18.99 -15.23 -19.93
N GLY A 266 20.20 -15.75 -20.11
CA GLY A 266 20.38 -17.08 -20.67
C GLY A 266 19.98 -17.12 -22.15
N GLU A 267 19.51 -18.26 -22.65
CA GLU A 267 19.12 -18.41 -24.06
C GLU A 267 17.62 -18.23 -24.31
N ASP A 268 16.77 -18.54 -23.32
CA ASP A 268 15.31 -18.63 -23.49
C ASP A 268 14.53 -17.51 -22.76
N ASP A 269 15.20 -16.50 -22.19
CA ASP A 269 14.52 -15.39 -21.50
C ASP A 269 15.34 -14.08 -21.55
N GLY A 270 14.72 -12.99 -21.10
CA GLY A 270 15.35 -11.68 -21.02
C GLY A 270 14.54 -10.70 -20.18
N LEU A 271 15.21 -9.67 -19.66
CA LEU A 271 14.56 -8.53 -19.02
C LEU A 271 13.86 -7.69 -20.08
N VAL A 272 12.55 -7.55 -19.92
CA VAL A 272 11.67 -6.75 -20.77
C VAL A 272 10.92 -5.77 -19.89
N ALA A 273 10.79 -4.53 -20.37
CA ALA A 273 9.93 -3.53 -19.76
C ALA A 273 8.74 -3.23 -20.69
N LEU A 274 7.60 -2.94 -20.06
CA LEU A 274 6.40 -2.44 -20.71
C LEU A 274 6.29 -0.93 -20.47
N HIS A 275 5.72 -0.22 -21.43
CA HIS A 275 5.55 1.23 -21.40
C HIS A 275 4.19 1.60 -21.99
N LEU A 276 3.54 2.61 -21.42
CA LEU A 276 2.43 3.27 -22.10
C LEU A 276 2.98 4.16 -23.21
N GLN A 277 2.39 4.09 -24.40
CA GLN A 277 2.87 4.85 -25.56
C GLN A 277 2.87 6.37 -25.30
N GLU A 278 1.86 6.88 -24.60
CA GLU A 278 1.73 8.30 -24.25
C GLU A 278 2.86 8.79 -23.33
N TYR A 279 3.35 7.93 -22.43
CA TYR A 279 4.37 8.23 -21.42
C TYR A 279 5.68 7.46 -21.66
N ALA A 280 5.92 7.02 -22.89
CA ALA A 280 7.10 6.22 -23.21
C ALA A 280 8.40 7.00 -22.91
N ALA A 281 8.40 8.31 -23.13
CA ALA A 281 9.57 9.18 -22.93
C ALA A 281 9.98 9.31 -21.45
N GLU A 282 9.04 9.05 -20.53
CA GLU A 282 9.23 9.11 -19.09
C GLU A 282 9.80 7.81 -18.50
N SER A 283 9.54 6.68 -19.16
CA SER A 283 9.82 5.34 -18.64
C SER A 283 10.87 4.58 -19.45
N PHE A 284 11.17 5.01 -20.68
CA PHE A 284 12.18 4.42 -21.55
C PHE A 284 13.44 5.30 -21.60
N THR A 285 14.61 4.68 -21.45
CA THR A 285 15.90 5.34 -21.64
C THR A 285 16.68 4.61 -22.74
N PRO A 286 16.96 5.27 -23.89
CA PRO A 286 17.75 4.66 -24.96
C PRO A 286 19.16 4.31 -24.50
N ALA A 287 19.65 3.12 -24.86
CA ALA A 287 21.05 2.75 -24.65
C ALA A 287 21.95 3.44 -25.69
N GLU A 288 22.62 4.52 -25.30
CA GLU A 288 23.55 5.25 -26.20
C GLU A 288 24.89 4.53 -26.39
N ALA A 289 25.34 3.77 -25.38
CA ALA A 289 26.69 3.20 -25.33
C ALA A 289 26.98 2.12 -26.39
N ASP A 290 25.97 1.43 -26.91
CA ASP A 290 26.14 0.27 -27.79
C ASP A 290 26.07 0.58 -29.29
N GLN A 291 25.89 1.85 -29.67
CA GLN A 291 25.77 2.22 -31.09
C GLN A 291 27.02 1.91 -31.90
N ALA A 292 28.21 2.14 -31.32
CA ALA A 292 29.50 1.94 -31.98
C ALA A 292 29.89 0.47 -32.17
N ASN A 293 29.31 -0.44 -31.37
CA ASN A 293 29.65 -1.87 -31.38
C ASN A 293 28.71 -2.72 -32.26
N ARG A 294 27.80 -2.09 -33.02
CA ARG A 294 26.85 -2.82 -33.88
C ARG A 294 27.55 -3.45 -35.07
N SER A 295 27.22 -4.70 -35.37
CA SER A 295 27.68 -5.38 -36.59
C SER A 295 27.12 -4.72 -37.85
N ALA A 296 27.74 -4.98 -39.00
CA ALA A 296 27.26 -4.45 -40.30
C ALA A 296 25.79 -4.83 -40.58
N LEU A 297 25.40 -6.06 -40.22
CA LEU A 297 24.01 -6.52 -40.37
C LEU A 297 23.06 -5.77 -39.43
N GLN A 298 23.46 -5.51 -38.18
CA GLN A 298 22.66 -4.73 -37.23
C GLN A 298 22.49 -3.28 -37.69
N GLN A 299 23.55 -2.65 -38.20
CA GLN A 299 23.50 -1.31 -38.77
C GLN A 299 22.58 -1.25 -40.00
N ALA A 300 22.64 -2.26 -40.86
CA ALA A 300 21.75 -2.38 -42.02
C ALA A 300 20.27 -2.51 -41.62
N ILE A 301 19.97 -3.33 -40.59
CA ILE A 301 18.61 -3.45 -40.05
C ILE A 301 18.12 -2.10 -39.54
N VAL A 302 18.91 -1.41 -38.71
CA VAL A 302 18.56 -0.08 -38.19
C VAL A 302 18.33 0.91 -39.32
N ALA A 303 19.18 0.94 -40.35
CA ALA A 303 19.03 1.82 -41.50
C ALA A 303 17.80 1.50 -42.37
N VAL A 304 17.35 0.24 -42.42
CA VAL A 304 16.10 -0.14 -43.10
C VAL A 304 14.88 0.30 -42.30
N LEU A 305 14.93 0.19 -40.98
CA LEU A 305 13.83 0.57 -40.10
C LEU A 305 13.74 2.10 -39.90
N ALA A 306 14.86 2.83 -40.03
CA ALA A 306 14.93 4.28 -39.95
C ALA A 306 14.14 5.01 -41.04
N ASP A 307 13.79 4.31 -42.13
CA ASP A 307 12.92 4.81 -43.20
C ASP A 307 11.43 4.93 -42.74
N GLY A 308 11.13 4.76 -41.44
CA GLY A 308 9.85 5.08 -40.81
C GLY A 308 8.78 3.99 -40.90
N GLY A 309 9.17 2.73 -41.11
CA GLY A 309 8.23 1.61 -41.29
C GLY A 309 8.43 0.46 -40.32
N ALA A 310 7.33 -0.18 -39.93
CA ALA A 310 7.34 -1.49 -39.27
C ALA A 310 7.24 -2.61 -40.33
N TRP A 311 8.15 -3.58 -40.30
CA TRP A 311 8.30 -4.58 -41.35
C TRP A 311 8.33 -6.00 -40.78
N PHE A 312 7.76 -6.96 -41.50
CA PHE A 312 7.97 -8.38 -41.20
C PHE A 312 9.43 -8.78 -41.48
N ALA A 313 9.95 -9.80 -40.79
CA ALA A 313 11.33 -10.25 -40.97
C ALA A 313 11.71 -10.57 -42.43
N GLN A 314 10.78 -11.13 -43.21
CA GLN A 314 10.97 -11.37 -44.64
C GLN A 314 11.18 -10.06 -45.42
N GLN A 315 10.41 -9.02 -45.12
CA GLN A 315 10.50 -7.72 -45.78
C GLN A 315 11.81 -7.00 -45.40
N ILE A 316 12.26 -7.14 -44.16
CA ILE A 316 13.57 -6.64 -43.71
C ILE A 316 14.69 -7.32 -44.50
N SER A 317 14.67 -8.65 -44.59
CA SER A 317 15.65 -9.42 -45.37
C SER A 317 15.69 -8.99 -46.84
N GLN A 318 14.53 -8.77 -47.46
CA GLN A 318 14.43 -8.30 -48.84
C GLN A 318 15.03 -6.89 -49.01
N ARG A 319 14.66 -5.95 -48.13
CA ARG A 319 15.16 -4.56 -48.19
C ARG A 319 16.67 -4.47 -47.96
N ILE A 320 17.23 -5.30 -47.08
CA ILE A 320 18.68 -5.38 -46.88
C ILE A 320 19.35 -5.90 -48.15
N ARG A 321 18.80 -6.95 -48.77
CA ARG A 321 19.31 -7.46 -50.06
C ARG A 321 19.26 -6.40 -51.15
N ASP A 322 18.19 -5.62 -51.24
CA ASP A 322 18.06 -4.56 -52.25
C ASP A 322 19.06 -3.41 -52.02
N LYS A 323 19.41 -3.10 -50.75
CA LYS A 323 20.40 -2.05 -50.41
C LYS A 323 21.85 -2.51 -50.49
N ILE A 324 22.16 -3.75 -50.09
CA ILE A 324 23.55 -4.25 -49.90
C ILE A 324 23.97 -5.26 -50.98
N GLY A 325 23.03 -5.84 -51.72
CA GLY A 325 23.28 -6.82 -52.78
C GLY A 325 23.53 -8.25 -52.30
N GLU A 326 23.63 -8.48 -50.98
CA GLU A 326 23.88 -9.80 -50.39
C GLU A 326 22.61 -10.43 -49.78
N SER A 327 22.49 -11.75 -49.90
CA SER A 327 21.42 -12.51 -49.23
C SER A 327 21.79 -12.81 -47.78
N VAL A 328 20.93 -12.38 -46.85
CA VAL A 328 21.12 -12.63 -45.41
C VAL A 328 20.53 -14.00 -45.03
N ASP A 329 21.30 -14.80 -44.28
CA ASP A 329 20.83 -16.04 -43.68
C ASP A 329 19.76 -15.79 -42.60
N LEU A 330 18.76 -16.66 -42.50
CA LEU A 330 17.65 -16.49 -41.57
C LEU A 330 18.09 -16.57 -40.11
N SER A 331 19.04 -17.46 -39.79
CA SER A 331 19.56 -17.60 -38.43
C SER A 331 20.32 -16.35 -38.02
N ALA A 332 21.18 -15.85 -38.90
CA ALA A 332 21.92 -14.60 -38.68
C ALA A 332 20.97 -13.39 -38.54
N LEU A 333 19.91 -13.31 -39.34
CA LEU A 333 18.89 -12.26 -39.21
C LEU A 333 18.16 -12.33 -37.87
N GLN A 334 17.76 -13.53 -37.44
CA GLN A 334 17.11 -13.74 -36.15
C GLN A 334 18.01 -13.31 -35.00
N GLU A 335 19.26 -13.75 -35.00
CA GLU A 335 20.25 -13.37 -33.99
C GLU A 335 20.47 -11.85 -33.95
N ALA A 336 20.60 -11.21 -35.12
CA ALA A 336 20.79 -9.76 -35.21
C ALA A 336 19.56 -8.97 -34.72
N LEU A 337 18.35 -9.39 -35.05
CA LEU A 337 17.11 -8.77 -34.56
C LEU A 337 17.03 -8.88 -33.03
N TRP A 338 17.19 -10.07 -32.46
CA TRP A 338 17.14 -10.25 -31.01
C TRP A 338 18.27 -9.53 -30.29
N ALA A 339 19.48 -9.45 -30.86
CA ALA A 339 20.56 -8.64 -30.31
C ALA A 339 20.18 -7.15 -30.24
N LEU A 340 19.52 -6.61 -31.28
CA LEU A 340 19.00 -5.24 -31.27
C LEU A 340 17.84 -5.03 -30.29
N VAL A 341 16.99 -6.05 -30.09
CA VAL A 341 15.94 -6.03 -29.05
C VAL A 341 16.58 -5.88 -27.67
N TRP A 342 17.61 -6.66 -27.36
CA TRP A 342 18.28 -6.60 -26.05
C TRP A 342 19.10 -5.34 -25.82
N GLN A 343 19.44 -4.61 -26.89
CA GLN A 343 19.99 -3.26 -26.82
C GLN A 343 18.90 -2.17 -26.66
N GLY A 344 17.62 -2.54 -26.64
CA GLY A 344 16.50 -1.59 -26.57
C GLY A 344 16.32 -0.74 -27.84
N VAL A 345 16.81 -1.20 -29.00
CA VAL A 345 16.80 -0.42 -30.25
C VAL A 345 15.57 -0.69 -31.10
N ILE A 346 15.11 -1.94 -31.09
CA ILE A 346 13.94 -2.37 -31.86
C ILE A 346 12.91 -3.02 -30.96
N THR A 347 11.66 -2.99 -31.40
CA THR A 347 10.52 -3.65 -30.75
C THR A 347 9.64 -4.36 -31.79
N SER A 348 8.63 -5.08 -31.33
CA SER A 348 7.60 -5.72 -32.15
C SER A 348 6.20 -5.35 -31.67
N ASP A 349 5.23 -5.31 -32.57
CA ASP A 349 3.83 -4.95 -32.31
C ASP A 349 3.01 -6.04 -31.57
N ILE A 350 3.63 -7.19 -31.27
CA ILE A 350 2.99 -8.32 -30.59
C ILE A 350 3.91 -8.98 -29.57
N TRP A 351 3.32 -9.62 -28.55
CA TRP A 351 4.08 -10.36 -27.53
C TRP A 351 4.47 -11.79 -27.95
N ALA A 352 3.87 -12.30 -29.03
CA ALA A 352 4.04 -13.69 -29.47
C ALA A 352 5.51 -14.14 -29.67
N PRO A 353 6.45 -13.31 -30.19
CA PRO A 353 7.86 -13.67 -30.28
C PRO A 353 8.52 -13.94 -28.93
N LEU A 354 8.18 -13.15 -27.90
CA LEU A 354 8.67 -13.36 -26.52
C LEU A 354 8.07 -14.62 -25.90
N ARG A 355 6.79 -14.90 -26.15
CA ARG A 355 6.17 -16.18 -25.75
C ARG A 355 6.86 -17.37 -26.42
N ALA A 356 7.23 -17.24 -27.69
CA ALA A 356 7.91 -18.30 -28.42
C ALA A 356 9.32 -18.56 -27.88
N LEU A 357 10.07 -17.49 -27.57
CA LEU A 357 11.38 -17.55 -26.93
C LEU A 357 11.30 -18.29 -25.58
N THR A 358 10.39 -17.88 -24.71
CA THR A 358 10.26 -18.44 -23.35
C THR A 358 9.71 -19.87 -23.31
N ARG A 359 8.84 -20.25 -24.26
CA ARG A 359 8.24 -21.60 -24.33
C ARG A 359 9.18 -22.67 -24.88
N SER A 360 10.26 -22.29 -25.57
CA SER A 360 11.26 -23.23 -26.10
C SER A 360 11.86 -24.13 -25.00
N SER A 361 11.86 -23.64 -23.75
CA SER A 361 12.34 -24.35 -22.55
C SER A 361 11.45 -25.50 -22.04
N SER A 362 10.14 -25.53 -22.35
CA SER A 362 9.25 -26.58 -21.84
C SER A 362 9.23 -27.80 -22.78
N ASN A 363 10.24 -28.66 -22.66
CA ASN A 363 10.38 -29.93 -23.37
C ASN A 363 10.25 -29.83 -24.90
N ALA A 364 11.34 -29.45 -25.57
CA ALA A 364 11.58 -29.82 -26.96
C ALA A 364 11.86 -31.34 -27.06
N ARG A 365 10.85 -32.18 -26.76
CA ARG A 365 10.75 -33.46 -27.45
C ARG A 365 10.17 -33.17 -28.80
N THR A 366 11.00 -33.30 -29.82
CA THR A 366 10.64 -33.31 -31.23
C THR A 366 9.47 -34.28 -31.44
N SER A 367 8.25 -33.78 -31.34
CA SER A 367 7.08 -34.50 -31.80
C SER A 367 7.17 -34.49 -33.32
N THR A 368 7.77 -35.52 -33.90
CA THR A 368 7.58 -35.86 -35.30
C THR A 368 6.12 -36.27 -35.50
N ARG A 369 5.20 -35.30 -35.42
CA ARG A 369 3.84 -35.46 -35.90
C ARG A 369 3.91 -35.49 -37.42
N ARG A 370 4.16 -36.69 -37.95
CA ARG A 370 3.92 -37.03 -39.35
C ARG A 370 2.53 -36.52 -39.71
N SER A 371 2.47 -35.53 -40.58
CA SER A 371 1.23 -35.09 -41.20
C SER A 371 0.70 -36.27 -42.03
N HIS A 372 -0.26 -37.01 -41.48
CA HIS A 372 -1.11 -37.90 -42.26
C HIS A 372 -2.09 -37.05 -43.06
N ARG A 373 -1.65 -36.53 -44.20
CA ARG A 373 -2.56 -36.16 -45.29
C ARG A 373 -2.48 -37.25 -46.34
N ALA A 374 -3.35 -38.24 -46.21
CA ALA A 374 -3.69 -39.14 -47.29
C ALA A 374 -4.85 -38.56 -48.11
N ARG A 375 -4.57 -38.40 -49.41
CA ARG A 375 -5.46 -38.56 -50.58
C ARG A 375 -6.57 -37.52 -50.86
N ARG A 376 -6.37 -36.77 -51.94
CA ARG A 376 -7.05 -36.99 -53.24
C ARG A 376 -6.11 -36.59 -54.39
N GLY A 377 -6.12 -37.39 -55.46
CA GLY A 377 -5.03 -37.53 -56.43
C GLY A 377 -4.95 -36.49 -57.54
N ARG A 378 -3.71 -36.23 -57.96
CA ARG A 378 -3.28 -35.89 -59.32
C ARG A 378 -1.75 -36.06 -59.40
N PRO A 379 -1.19 -36.77 -60.39
CA PRO A 379 0.26 -36.82 -60.55
C PRO A 379 0.68 -35.51 -61.24
N VAL A 380 1.27 -34.58 -60.48
CA VAL A 380 1.99 -33.46 -61.05
C VAL A 380 3.47 -33.81 -60.99
N TYR A 381 4.11 -33.84 -62.15
CA TYR A 381 5.57 -33.82 -62.27
C TYR A 381 6.08 -32.54 -61.59
N ALA A 382 6.43 -32.63 -60.31
CA ALA A 382 7.01 -31.52 -59.57
C ALA A 382 8.52 -31.56 -59.77
N GLN A 383 9.03 -30.58 -60.52
CA GLN A 383 10.45 -30.25 -60.51
C GLN A 383 10.92 -29.92 -59.08
N PRO A 384 12.20 -30.15 -58.74
CA PRO A 384 12.75 -29.79 -57.43
C PRO A 384 12.77 -28.26 -57.31
N VAL A 385 11.72 -27.69 -56.71
CA VAL A 385 11.73 -26.29 -56.26
C VAL A 385 12.68 -26.22 -55.08
N SER A 386 13.71 -25.37 -55.15
CA SER A 386 14.64 -25.08 -54.06
C SER A 386 13.88 -24.84 -52.75
N PRO A 387 14.39 -25.30 -51.59
CA PRO A 387 13.70 -25.11 -50.31
C PRO A 387 13.49 -23.60 -50.08
N ARG A 388 12.23 -23.15 -50.12
CA ARG A 388 11.89 -21.78 -49.76
C ARG A 388 12.22 -21.59 -48.29
N VAL A 389 13.15 -20.67 -47.99
CA VAL A 389 13.42 -20.23 -46.62
C VAL A 389 12.10 -19.69 -46.04
N SER A 390 11.59 -20.36 -45.01
CA SER A 390 10.32 -20.01 -44.36
C SER A 390 10.60 -19.06 -43.21
N TYR A 391 10.28 -17.78 -43.39
CA TYR A 391 10.39 -16.73 -42.37
C TYR A 391 9.27 -16.81 -41.31
N ASN A 392 8.39 -17.81 -41.37
CA ASN A 392 7.27 -18.01 -40.44
C ASN A 392 7.70 -18.72 -39.15
N THR A 393 8.87 -18.39 -38.60
CA THR A 393 9.28 -18.91 -37.29
C THR A 393 8.57 -18.11 -36.19
N PRO A 394 8.05 -18.76 -35.13
CA PRO A 394 7.37 -18.07 -34.04
C PRO A 394 8.19 -16.93 -33.40
N ASN A 395 9.51 -17.07 -33.35
CA ASN A 395 10.44 -16.08 -32.78
C ASN A 395 10.65 -14.83 -33.67
N LEU A 396 10.15 -14.84 -34.91
CA LEU A 396 10.23 -13.73 -35.87
C LEU A 396 8.87 -13.13 -36.21
N ALA A 397 7.81 -13.58 -35.55
CA ALA A 397 6.45 -13.12 -35.80
C ALA A 397 6.28 -11.61 -35.52
N GLY A 398 5.27 -11.01 -36.15
CA GLY A 398 4.96 -9.59 -35.98
C GLY A 398 5.78 -8.66 -36.87
N ARG A 399 5.52 -7.37 -36.72
CA ARG A 399 6.23 -6.31 -37.43
C ARG A 399 7.27 -5.69 -36.50
N TRP A 400 8.50 -5.68 -36.97
CA TRP A 400 9.62 -5.11 -36.25
C TRP A 400 9.77 -3.64 -36.63
N SER A 401 10.00 -2.79 -35.63
CA SER A 401 10.14 -1.34 -35.81
C SER A 401 11.25 -0.81 -34.91
N LEU A 402 11.78 0.38 -35.22
CA LEU A 402 12.67 1.07 -34.30
C LEU A 402 11.88 1.57 -33.10
N LEU A 403 12.46 1.37 -31.92
CA LEU A 403 11.97 1.96 -30.70
C LEU A 403 12.50 3.40 -30.61
N GLN A 404 11.80 4.32 -31.28
CA GLN A 404 12.09 5.75 -31.24
C GLN A 404 11.08 6.45 -30.36
N VAL A 405 11.60 7.07 -29.30
CA VAL A 405 10.84 7.89 -28.37
C VAL A 405 11.53 9.24 -28.32
N GLU A 406 10.77 10.33 -28.44
CA GLU A 406 11.32 11.68 -28.34
C GLU A 406 11.89 11.87 -26.93
N PRO A 407 13.20 12.14 -26.79
CA PRO A 407 13.82 12.16 -25.47
C PRO A 407 13.37 13.41 -24.70
N LEU A 408 12.96 13.21 -23.45
CA LEU A 408 12.79 14.31 -22.51
C LEU A 408 14.14 14.94 -22.17
N ASN A 409 14.12 16.22 -21.81
CA ASN A 409 15.28 16.84 -21.21
C ASN A 409 15.59 16.17 -19.85
N ASP A 410 16.84 16.27 -19.39
CA ASP A 410 17.30 15.54 -18.20
C ASP A 410 16.50 15.89 -16.93
N THR A 411 16.01 17.12 -16.82
CA THR A 411 15.25 17.59 -15.65
C THR A 411 13.84 17.00 -15.63
N GLU A 412 13.13 17.05 -16.76
CA GLU A 412 11.82 16.42 -16.95
C GLU A 412 11.90 14.92 -16.72
N ARG A 413 12.93 14.28 -17.27
CA ARG A 413 13.15 12.84 -17.10
C ARG A 413 13.39 12.47 -15.65
N MET A 414 14.26 13.19 -14.95
CA MET A 414 14.53 12.93 -13.54
C MET A 414 13.29 13.15 -12.67
N LEU A 415 12.46 14.15 -13.00
CA LEU A 415 11.18 14.38 -12.34
C LEU A 415 10.20 13.22 -12.58
N ALA A 416 10.05 12.79 -13.83
CA ALA A 416 9.17 11.67 -14.17
C ALA A 416 9.62 10.36 -13.51
N LEU A 417 10.93 10.09 -13.45
CA LEU A 417 11.48 8.95 -12.70
C LEU A 417 11.14 9.05 -11.20
N ALA A 418 11.25 10.24 -10.59
CA ALA A 418 10.88 10.42 -9.19
C ALA A 418 9.38 10.20 -8.95
N GLU A 419 8.52 10.70 -9.84
CA GLU A 419 7.07 10.51 -9.77
C GLU A 419 6.69 9.03 -9.94
N ASN A 420 7.30 8.33 -10.91
CA ASN A 420 7.14 6.89 -11.11
C ASN A 420 7.58 6.09 -9.87
N MET A 421 8.71 6.45 -9.24
CA MET A 421 9.16 5.82 -8.01
C MET A 421 8.22 6.09 -6.83
N LEU A 422 7.65 7.29 -6.72
CA LEU A 422 6.64 7.61 -5.70
C LEU A 422 5.35 6.82 -5.95
N ASP A 423 4.87 6.70 -7.19
CA ASP A 423 3.69 5.90 -7.49
C ASP A 423 3.90 4.41 -7.19
N ARG A 424 5.09 3.88 -7.52
CA ARG A 424 5.42 2.47 -7.35
C ARG A 424 5.76 2.05 -5.92
N TYR A 425 6.55 2.86 -5.22
CA TYR A 425 7.09 2.53 -3.89
C TYR A 425 6.47 3.35 -2.76
N GLY A 426 5.91 4.53 -3.05
CA GLY A 426 5.44 5.49 -2.05
C GLY A 426 6.56 6.21 -1.29
N ILE A 427 7.73 5.58 -1.14
CA ILE A 427 8.92 6.13 -0.49
C ILE A 427 10.12 6.01 -1.42
N ILE A 428 10.75 7.14 -1.72
CA ILE A 428 12.07 7.17 -2.34
C ILE A 428 13.12 6.97 -1.24
N SER A 429 13.91 5.90 -1.38
CA SER A 429 15.03 5.56 -0.52
C SER A 429 16.26 5.22 -1.35
N ARG A 430 17.44 5.17 -0.72
CA ARG A 430 18.67 4.77 -1.41
C ARG A 430 18.55 3.40 -2.09
N GLN A 431 17.91 2.43 -1.43
CA GLN A 431 17.76 1.08 -2.00
C GLN A 431 16.80 1.07 -3.18
N ALA A 432 15.71 1.84 -3.14
CA ALA A 432 14.79 1.96 -4.28
C ALA A 432 15.49 2.52 -5.52
N VAL A 433 16.34 3.54 -5.35
CA VAL A 433 17.10 4.16 -6.46
C VAL A 433 18.12 3.18 -7.05
N ILE A 434 18.76 2.35 -6.21
CA ILE A 434 19.68 1.30 -6.66
C ILE A 434 18.91 0.20 -7.40
N ALA A 435 17.76 -0.21 -6.89
CA ALA A 435 16.94 -1.29 -7.45
C ALA A 435 16.47 -0.98 -8.88
N GLU A 436 16.14 0.27 -9.17
CA GLU A 436 15.73 0.72 -10.51
C GLU A 436 16.89 1.18 -11.40
N ASN A 437 18.13 1.12 -10.92
CA ASN A 437 19.32 1.54 -11.66
C ASN A 437 19.21 2.99 -12.21
N ILE A 438 18.71 3.91 -11.39
CA ILE A 438 18.47 5.30 -11.81
C ILE A 438 19.79 5.99 -12.19
N PRO A 439 19.85 6.68 -13.35
CA PRO A 439 21.02 7.45 -13.76
C PRO A 439 21.47 8.47 -12.71
N GLY A 440 22.79 8.55 -12.48
CA GLY A 440 23.35 9.44 -11.46
C GLY A 440 23.07 9.02 -10.00
N GLY A 441 22.34 7.91 -9.78
CA GLY A 441 22.12 7.27 -8.49
C GLY A 441 21.42 8.15 -7.45
N PHE A 442 21.55 7.74 -6.18
CA PHE A 442 20.88 8.41 -5.06
C PHE A 442 21.25 9.89 -4.88
N PRO A 443 22.49 10.37 -5.11
CA PRO A 443 22.81 11.79 -4.97
C PRO A 443 22.00 12.70 -5.91
N SER A 444 21.81 12.27 -7.16
CA SER A 444 21.04 13.01 -8.16
C SER A 444 19.56 13.05 -7.79
N MET A 445 18.99 11.89 -7.44
CA MET A 445 17.61 11.79 -6.96
C MET A 445 17.39 12.60 -5.66
N GLN A 446 18.34 12.58 -4.73
CA GLN A 446 18.25 13.32 -3.48
C GLN A 446 18.23 14.83 -3.70
N THR A 447 18.97 15.34 -4.69
CA THR A 447 18.99 16.77 -5.04
C THR A 447 17.61 17.22 -5.53
N LEU A 448 16.99 16.45 -6.42
CA LEU A 448 15.64 16.68 -6.87
C LEU A 448 14.61 16.59 -5.72
N CYS A 449 14.70 15.54 -4.90
CA CYS A 449 13.80 15.35 -3.77
C CYS A 449 13.86 16.51 -2.76
N ARG A 450 15.03 17.13 -2.56
CA ARG A 450 15.15 18.35 -1.73
C ARG A 450 14.41 19.53 -2.35
N SER A 451 14.53 19.73 -3.66
CA SER A 451 13.75 20.77 -4.36
C SER A 451 12.24 20.51 -4.25
N MET A 452 11.80 19.24 -4.31
CA MET A 452 10.40 18.87 -4.09
C MET A 452 9.97 19.09 -2.63
N GLU A 453 10.84 18.83 -1.65
CA GLU A 453 10.63 19.14 -0.23
C GLU A 453 10.46 20.64 0.02
N ASP A 454 11.32 21.48 -0.57
CA ASP A 454 11.25 22.95 -0.45
C ASP A 454 9.94 23.50 -1.02
N SER A 455 9.40 22.86 -2.07
CA SER A 455 8.08 23.19 -2.64
C SER A 455 6.89 22.61 -1.87
N GLY A 456 7.14 21.81 -0.82
CA GLY A 456 6.12 21.18 0.01
C GLY A 456 5.41 19.97 -0.62
N ARG A 457 5.89 19.45 -1.77
CA ARG A 457 5.30 18.29 -2.45
C ARG A 457 5.54 16.98 -1.69
N ILE A 458 6.72 16.84 -1.11
CA ILE A 458 7.12 15.64 -0.35
C ILE A 458 7.74 16.05 0.99
N MET A 459 7.79 15.11 1.92
CA MET A 459 8.48 15.27 3.20
C MET A 459 9.70 14.36 3.26
N ARG A 460 10.77 14.89 3.86
CA ARG A 460 11.96 14.11 4.20
C ARG A 460 11.87 13.62 5.65
N GLY A 461 12.31 12.40 5.89
CA GLY A 461 12.36 11.85 7.24
C GLY A 461 12.88 10.43 7.28
N ARG A 462 12.68 9.78 8.42
CA ARG A 462 12.87 8.34 8.60
C ARG A 462 11.51 7.72 8.91
N PHE A 463 10.80 7.30 7.87
CA PHE A 463 9.43 6.83 7.98
C PHE A 463 9.36 5.32 8.26
N VAL A 464 10.30 4.54 7.73
CA VAL A 464 10.31 3.07 7.85
C VAL A 464 11.66 2.58 8.39
N GLU A 465 11.63 1.60 9.28
CA GLU A 465 12.82 0.91 9.77
C GLU A 465 13.49 0.06 8.68
N GLY A 466 14.82 0.08 8.59
CA GLY A 466 15.57 -0.73 7.62
C GLY A 466 15.74 -0.10 6.23
N LEU A 467 14.97 0.92 5.84
CA LEU A 467 15.09 1.61 4.54
C LEU A 467 16.22 2.68 4.47
N GLY A 468 17.09 2.74 5.49
CA GLY A 468 18.13 3.76 5.60
C GLY A 468 17.65 5.09 6.19
N GLY A 469 18.57 6.05 6.34
CA GLY A 469 18.32 7.29 7.08
C GLY A 469 17.57 8.38 6.30
N ALA A 470 17.88 8.56 5.01
CA ALA A 470 17.24 9.57 4.17
C ALA A 470 16.12 8.93 3.34
N GLN A 471 14.88 9.30 3.64
CA GLN A 471 13.68 8.84 2.95
C GLN A 471 12.82 10.05 2.57
N PHE A 472 12.17 9.96 1.42
CA PHE A 472 11.28 11.01 0.92
C PHE A 472 9.95 10.39 0.51
N ALA A 473 8.85 10.99 0.93
CA ALA A 473 7.51 10.47 0.67
C ALA A 473 6.47 11.58 0.67
N GLU A 474 5.37 11.36 -0.03
CA GLU A 474 4.20 12.24 0.03
C GLU A 474 3.49 12.15 1.39
N ARG A 475 2.82 13.23 1.80
CA ARG A 475 2.07 13.27 3.06
C ARG A 475 1.04 12.16 3.18
N LEU A 476 0.26 11.93 2.11
CA LEU A 476 -0.76 10.89 2.08
C LEU A 476 -0.17 9.49 2.28
N THR A 477 1.02 9.23 1.73
CA THR A 477 1.70 7.95 1.92
C THR A 477 2.16 7.77 3.37
N ILE A 478 2.68 8.83 3.99
CA ILE A 478 3.10 8.80 5.40
C ILE A 478 1.90 8.58 6.33
N ASP A 479 0.78 9.25 6.06
CA ASP A 479 -0.44 9.11 6.85
C ASP A 479 -1.01 7.68 6.71
N ARG A 480 -1.06 7.13 5.48
CA ARG A 480 -1.47 5.74 5.25
C ARG A 480 -0.55 4.72 5.96
N LEU A 481 0.77 4.95 5.97
CA LEU A 481 1.70 4.09 6.71
C LEU A 481 1.41 4.06 8.21
N ARG A 482 1.04 5.20 8.78
CA ARG A 482 0.68 5.31 10.20
C ARG A 482 -0.64 4.59 10.48
N ASP A 483 -1.64 4.75 9.62
CA ASP A 483 -2.91 4.04 9.75
C ASP A 483 -2.70 2.52 9.77
N LEU A 484 -1.88 2.01 8.84
CA LEU A 484 -1.53 0.59 8.78
C LEU A 484 -0.77 0.11 10.03
N ALA A 485 0.09 0.97 10.61
CA ALA A 485 0.79 0.67 11.85
C ALA A 485 -0.15 0.61 13.06
N THR A 486 -1.15 1.49 13.13
CA THR A 486 -2.15 1.47 14.20
C THR A 486 -3.07 0.24 14.10
N GLN A 487 -3.55 -0.07 12.90
CA GLN A 487 -4.38 -1.25 12.63
C GLN A 487 -3.65 -2.57 12.92
N ALA A 488 -2.32 -2.61 12.75
CA ALA A 488 -1.52 -3.81 13.04
C ALA A 488 -1.70 -4.33 14.47
N THR A 489 -2.05 -3.43 15.40
CA THR A 489 -2.25 -3.74 16.81
C THR A 489 -3.62 -4.38 17.09
N GLN A 490 -4.57 -4.28 16.17
CA GLN A 490 -5.98 -4.65 16.37
C GLN A 490 -6.38 -5.95 15.66
N THR A 491 -5.76 -6.28 14.52
CA THR A 491 -6.20 -7.40 13.64
C THR A 491 -5.22 -8.59 13.68
N ARG A 492 -5.73 -9.80 13.93
CA ARG A 492 -4.91 -11.03 14.06
C ARG A 492 -4.84 -11.93 12.82
N HIS A 493 -5.74 -11.79 11.86
CA HIS A 493 -5.77 -12.65 10.66
C HIS A 493 -5.63 -11.81 9.38
N TYR A 494 -4.47 -11.91 8.74
CA TYR A 494 -4.19 -11.27 7.45
C TYR A 494 -4.27 -12.29 6.31
N THR A 495 -4.77 -11.85 5.15
CA THR A 495 -4.80 -12.67 3.94
C THR A 495 -3.37 -12.93 3.45
N PRO A 496 -2.91 -14.19 3.37
CA PRO A 496 -1.62 -14.52 2.81
C PRO A 496 -1.63 -14.33 1.28
N VAL A 497 -0.52 -13.83 0.73
CA VAL A 497 -0.33 -13.70 -0.71
C VAL A 497 1.02 -14.25 -1.14
N ALA A 498 1.04 -14.96 -2.26
CA ALA A 498 2.24 -15.50 -2.85
C ALA A 498 2.67 -14.68 -4.08
N LEU A 499 3.95 -14.33 -4.11
CA LEU A 499 4.57 -13.53 -5.15
C LEU A 499 5.83 -14.21 -5.67
N SER A 500 6.22 -13.87 -6.90
CA SER A 500 7.59 -14.12 -7.32
C SER A 500 8.56 -13.38 -6.40
N ALA A 501 9.69 -14.00 -6.08
CA ALA A 501 10.77 -13.32 -5.38
C ALA A 501 11.25 -12.08 -6.14
N ASN A 502 11.09 -12.04 -7.47
CA ASN A 502 11.45 -10.91 -8.33
C ASN A 502 10.36 -9.83 -8.44
N ASP A 503 9.15 -10.08 -7.92
CA ASP A 503 8.04 -9.12 -8.02
C ASP A 503 8.38 -7.78 -7.34
N PRO A 504 8.11 -6.62 -7.97
CA PRO A 504 8.36 -5.30 -7.38
C PRO A 504 7.62 -5.02 -6.06
N ALA A 505 6.51 -5.71 -5.79
CA ALA A 505 5.76 -5.60 -4.53
C ALA A 505 6.43 -6.37 -3.39
N ASN A 506 7.31 -7.34 -3.69
CA ASN A 506 8.11 -8.01 -2.67
C ASN A 506 9.25 -7.08 -2.22
N VAL A 507 9.18 -6.58 -0.99
CA VAL A 507 10.23 -5.72 -0.41
C VAL A 507 11.47 -6.48 0.02
N TRP A 508 11.32 -7.76 0.36
CA TRP A 508 12.37 -8.56 0.98
C TRP A 508 13.43 -8.98 -0.04
N GLY A 509 14.70 -8.85 0.35
CA GLY A 509 15.84 -9.10 -0.52
C GLY A 509 16.07 -8.04 -1.60
N ASN A 510 15.36 -6.92 -1.55
CA ASN A 510 15.48 -5.81 -2.49
C ASN A 510 15.56 -4.47 -1.74
N LEU A 511 14.42 -3.96 -1.28
CA LEU A 511 14.36 -2.71 -0.51
C LEU A 511 14.77 -2.93 0.95
N LEU A 512 14.42 -4.10 1.49
CA LEU A 512 14.69 -4.53 2.86
C LEU A 512 15.50 -5.84 2.84
N PRO A 513 16.38 -6.07 3.83
CA PRO A 513 17.14 -7.31 3.92
C PRO A 513 16.22 -8.50 4.18
N TRP A 514 16.60 -9.70 3.74
CA TRP A 514 15.87 -10.92 4.11
C TRP A 514 15.80 -11.07 5.64
N PRO A 515 14.65 -11.47 6.21
CA PRO A 515 14.56 -11.79 7.62
C PRO A 515 15.55 -12.90 7.99
N ALA A 516 16.19 -12.77 9.15
CA ALA A 516 17.13 -13.77 9.64
C ALA A 516 16.44 -15.15 9.76
N HIS A 517 17.16 -16.20 9.41
CA HIS A 517 16.68 -17.58 9.47
C HIS A 517 17.84 -18.50 9.88
N PRO A 518 17.62 -19.49 10.76
CA PRO A 518 18.70 -20.38 11.24
C PRO A 518 19.18 -21.41 10.22
N ALA A 519 18.38 -21.70 9.18
CA ALA A 519 18.76 -22.61 8.12
C ALA A 519 19.92 -22.06 7.26
N THR A 520 20.67 -22.99 6.67
CA THR A 520 21.81 -22.76 5.77
C THR A 520 21.40 -22.21 4.41
N LEU A 521 20.18 -22.51 3.94
CA LEU A 521 19.66 -21.95 2.70
C LEU A 521 19.50 -20.44 2.81
N VAL A 522 20.24 -19.70 1.98
CA VAL A 522 20.13 -18.24 1.87
C VAL A 522 19.12 -17.86 0.78
N PRO A 523 18.06 -17.10 1.11
CA PRO A 523 17.11 -16.60 0.12
C PRO A 523 17.75 -15.70 -0.94
N THR A 524 17.31 -15.82 -2.18
CA THR A 524 17.77 -14.97 -3.29
C THR A 524 16.62 -14.61 -4.22
N ARG A 525 16.70 -13.44 -4.87
CA ARG A 525 15.74 -13.01 -5.89
C ARG A 525 16.13 -13.60 -7.24
N ARG A 526 15.76 -14.87 -7.46
CA ARG A 526 15.96 -15.58 -8.72
C ARG A 526 14.62 -15.88 -9.38
N ALA A 527 14.61 -15.88 -10.72
CA ALA A 527 13.43 -16.29 -11.49
C ALA A 527 13.01 -17.72 -11.09
N GLY A 528 11.72 -17.92 -10.83
CA GLY A 528 11.16 -19.18 -10.33
C GLY A 528 11.27 -19.41 -8.81
N ALA A 529 11.85 -18.48 -8.05
CA ALA A 529 11.68 -18.48 -6.59
C ALA A 529 10.38 -17.75 -6.21
N LEU A 530 9.68 -18.25 -5.19
CA LEU A 530 8.41 -17.69 -4.71
C LEU A 530 8.51 -17.34 -3.23
N VAL A 531 7.76 -16.33 -2.81
CA VAL A 531 7.61 -15.93 -1.40
C VAL A 531 6.14 -15.92 -1.02
N VAL A 532 5.83 -16.20 0.24
CA VAL A 532 4.49 -15.96 0.80
C VAL A 532 4.58 -14.98 1.95
N VAL A 533 3.78 -13.91 1.84
CA VAL A 533 3.72 -12.82 2.80
C VAL A 533 2.33 -12.74 3.40
N SER A 534 2.22 -12.55 4.71
CA SER A 534 0.95 -12.29 5.40
C SER A 534 1.14 -11.20 6.44
N GLY A 535 0.29 -10.17 6.43
CA GLY A 535 0.44 -9.01 7.31
C GLY A 535 1.79 -8.30 7.17
N GLY A 536 2.43 -8.41 5.99
CA GLY A 536 3.77 -7.90 5.71
C GLY A 536 4.92 -8.74 6.29
N LYS A 537 4.64 -9.78 7.08
CA LYS A 537 5.64 -10.77 7.52
C LYS A 537 5.89 -11.76 6.40
N LEU A 538 7.17 -12.01 6.08
CA LEU A 538 7.57 -13.11 5.19
C LEU A 538 7.42 -14.43 5.95
N LEU A 539 6.60 -15.34 5.44
CA LEU A 539 6.32 -16.63 6.08
C LEU A 539 6.94 -17.81 5.34
N LEU A 540 6.94 -17.78 4.01
CA LEU A 540 7.53 -18.82 3.18
C LEU A 540 8.49 -18.24 2.13
N TYR A 541 9.57 -18.97 1.85
CA TYR A 541 10.39 -18.78 0.65
C TYR A 541 10.62 -20.15 0.00
N LEU A 542 10.14 -20.31 -1.23
CA LEU A 542 10.41 -21.48 -2.06
C LEU A 542 11.57 -21.13 -3.00
N ALA A 543 12.67 -21.87 -2.90
CA ALA A 543 13.84 -21.64 -3.74
C ALA A 543 13.56 -21.96 -5.21
N GLN A 544 14.35 -21.37 -6.10
CA GLN A 544 14.30 -21.67 -7.53
C GLN A 544 14.37 -23.19 -7.78
N GLY A 545 13.44 -23.70 -8.60
CA GLY A 545 13.32 -25.13 -8.89
C GLY A 545 12.59 -25.96 -7.83
N GLY A 546 12.12 -25.33 -6.75
CA GLY A 546 11.15 -25.89 -5.80
C GLY A 546 11.65 -26.99 -4.86
N LYS A 547 12.94 -27.35 -4.93
CA LYS A 547 13.51 -28.45 -4.12
C LYS A 547 13.61 -28.14 -2.62
N LYS A 548 13.83 -26.88 -2.26
CA LYS A 548 14.02 -26.43 -0.89
C LYS A 548 13.11 -25.27 -0.54
N MET A 549 12.60 -25.25 0.68
CA MET A 549 11.74 -24.20 1.20
C MET A 549 12.19 -23.74 2.58
N LEU A 550 12.08 -22.43 2.84
CA LEU A 550 12.18 -21.86 4.18
C LEU A 550 10.80 -21.49 4.70
N VAL A 551 10.63 -21.66 6.01
CA VAL A 551 9.41 -21.37 6.75
C VAL A 551 9.77 -20.59 8.00
N TRP A 552 9.38 -19.32 8.04
CA TRP A 552 9.46 -18.49 9.24
C TRP A 552 8.21 -18.71 10.08
N GLN A 553 8.38 -19.32 11.25
CA GLN A 553 7.33 -19.52 12.24
C GLN A 553 7.82 -19.11 13.63
N GLU A 554 6.91 -18.56 14.44
CA GLU A 554 7.17 -18.33 15.86
C GLU A 554 7.08 -19.69 16.60
N LYS A 555 7.81 -19.87 17.71
CA LYS A 555 7.85 -21.16 18.41
C LYS A 555 6.43 -21.52 18.90
N GLU A 556 6.02 -22.78 18.67
CA GLU A 556 4.79 -23.42 19.16
C GLU A 556 3.48 -23.18 18.36
N GLU A 557 3.46 -22.29 17.36
CA GLU A 557 2.26 -22.06 16.52
C GLU A 557 2.44 -22.57 15.08
N LEU A 558 1.55 -23.47 14.64
CA LEU A 558 1.53 -23.90 13.25
C LEU A 558 1.01 -22.78 12.35
N LEU A 559 1.61 -22.62 11.17
CA LEU A 559 1.11 -21.69 10.17
C LEU A 559 -0.28 -22.10 9.68
N ALA A 560 -1.12 -21.10 9.43
CA ALA A 560 -2.47 -21.30 8.92
C ALA A 560 -2.46 -21.95 7.51
N PRO A 561 -3.37 -22.89 7.20
CA PRO A 561 -3.43 -23.57 5.89
C PRO A 561 -3.47 -22.62 4.67
N GLU A 562 -4.06 -21.44 4.84
CA GLU A 562 -4.19 -20.39 3.83
C GLU A 562 -2.83 -19.91 3.31
N VAL A 563 -1.77 -19.99 4.13
CA VAL A 563 -0.39 -19.64 3.73
C VAL A 563 0.09 -20.61 2.63
N PHE A 564 -0.22 -21.90 2.75
CA PHE A 564 0.14 -22.90 1.76
C PHE A 564 -0.78 -22.86 0.54
N HIS A 565 -2.06 -22.53 0.72
CA HIS A 565 -2.96 -22.29 -0.42
C HIS A 565 -2.55 -21.06 -1.26
N ALA A 566 -2.04 -20.01 -0.63
CA ALA A 566 -1.47 -18.87 -1.35
C ALA A 566 -0.29 -19.32 -2.23
N LEU A 567 0.63 -20.13 -1.68
CA LEU A 567 1.74 -20.71 -2.45
C LEU A 567 1.23 -21.52 -3.64
N THR A 568 0.26 -22.42 -3.44
CA THR A 568 -0.26 -23.25 -4.54
C THR A 568 -1.03 -22.44 -5.57
N THR A 569 -1.62 -21.30 -5.19
CA THR A 569 -2.24 -20.35 -6.13
C THR A 569 -1.20 -19.75 -7.07
N ALA A 570 -0.06 -19.28 -6.55
CA ALA A 570 1.03 -18.79 -7.41
C ALA A 570 1.63 -19.90 -8.28
N LEU A 571 1.79 -21.11 -7.75
CA LEU A 571 2.30 -22.26 -8.51
C LEU A 571 1.35 -22.71 -9.62
N ARG A 572 0.03 -22.56 -9.46
CA ARG A 572 -0.98 -22.90 -10.49
C ARG A 572 -0.92 -21.97 -11.70
N ARG A 573 -0.41 -20.74 -11.54
CA ARG A 573 -0.17 -19.82 -12.66
C ARG A 573 0.90 -20.32 -13.62
N GLU A 574 1.72 -21.28 -13.17
CA GLU A 574 2.72 -21.98 -13.99
C GLU A 574 2.32 -23.45 -14.21
N PRO A 575 1.35 -23.75 -15.08
CA PRO A 575 0.76 -25.09 -15.20
C PRO A 575 1.76 -26.16 -15.68
N ARG A 576 2.91 -25.78 -16.24
CA ARG A 576 3.98 -26.68 -16.69
C ARG A 576 5.07 -26.89 -15.66
N LEU A 577 5.08 -26.16 -14.54
CA LEU A 577 6.09 -26.28 -13.50
C LEU A 577 5.96 -27.63 -12.80
N ARG A 578 7.07 -28.38 -12.73
CA ARG A 578 7.15 -29.70 -12.09
C ARG A 578 8.39 -29.75 -11.22
N PHE A 579 8.24 -30.15 -9.97
CA PHE A 579 9.36 -30.35 -9.06
C PHE A 579 8.97 -31.25 -7.89
N THR A 580 9.97 -31.73 -7.17
CA THR A 580 9.83 -32.42 -5.89
C THR A 580 10.47 -31.58 -4.79
N LEU A 581 9.67 -31.15 -3.83
CA LEU A 581 10.12 -30.51 -2.59
C LEU A 581 10.71 -31.59 -1.68
N THR A 582 12.00 -31.48 -1.38
CA THR A 582 12.73 -32.47 -0.57
C THR A 582 12.97 -31.97 0.85
N GLU A 583 13.26 -30.68 1.02
CA GLU A 583 13.69 -30.10 2.28
C GLU A 583 12.89 -28.85 2.68
N VAL A 584 12.60 -28.74 3.97
CA VAL A 584 12.02 -27.57 4.62
C VAL A 584 12.87 -27.23 5.83
N ASN A 585 13.40 -26.00 5.90
CA ASN A 585 14.30 -25.56 6.99
C ASN A 585 15.47 -26.54 7.25
N ASP A 586 16.10 -27.01 6.18
CA ASP A 586 17.19 -28.01 6.17
C ASP A 586 16.82 -29.41 6.71
N LEU A 587 15.53 -29.66 6.98
CA LEU A 587 15.03 -30.97 7.37
C LEU A 587 14.28 -31.63 6.21
N PRO A 588 14.34 -32.97 6.05
CA PRO A 588 13.52 -33.67 5.07
C PRO A 588 12.03 -33.33 5.27
N VAL A 589 11.33 -32.92 4.21
CA VAL A 589 9.95 -32.40 4.31
C VAL A 589 9.00 -33.36 5.06
N ARG A 590 9.22 -34.68 4.90
CA ARG A 590 8.46 -35.76 5.55
C ARG A 590 8.56 -35.76 7.08
N GLN A 591 9.62 -35.19 7.63
CA GLN A 591 9.87 -35.09 9.07
C GLN A 591 9.34 -33.77 9.65
N THR A 592 8.77 -32.90 8.81
CA THR A 592 8.28 -31.59 9.24
C THR A 592 6.76 -31.58 9.41
N PRO A 593 6.21 -30.77 10.34
CA PRO A 593 4.77 -30.59 10.48
C PRO A 593 4.08 -30.07 9.20
N MET A 594 4.85 -29.43 8.30
CA MET A 594 4.36 -28.86 7.05
C MET A 594 3.98 -29.92 6.01
N PHE A 595 4.40 -31.18 6.19
CA PHE A 595 4.11 -32.25 5.24
C PHE A 595 2.60 -32.42 5.01
N THR A 596 1.80 -32.45 6.08
CA THR A 596 0.35 -32.63 6.00
C THR A 596 -0.32 -31.41 5.36
N LEU A 597 0.05 -30.20 5.79
CA LEU A 597 -0.51 -28.94 5.28
C LEU A 597 -0.24 -28.75 3.78
N LEU A 598 0.97 -29.07 3.31
CA LEU A 598 1.31 -29.00 1.89
C LEU A 598 0.51 -30.02 1.06
N ARG A 599 0.27 -31.23 1.60
CA ARG A 599 -0.57 -32.22 0.92
C ARG A 599 -2.01 -31.76 0.78
N GLU A 600 -2.58 -31.22 1.86
CA GLU A 600 -3.92 -30.63 1.85
C GLU A 600 -4.01 -29.44 0.89
N ALA A 601 -2.93 -28.66 0.75
CA ALA A 601 -2.84 -27.55 -0.20
C ALA A 601 -2.76 -27.97 -1.68
N GLY A 602 -2.43 -29.24 -1.97
CA GLY A 602 -2.42 -29.81 -3.32
C GLY A 602 -1.13 -30.51 -3.76
N PHE A 603 -0.12 -30.67 -2.89
CA PHE A 603 1.07 -31.46 -3.21
C PHE A 603 0.80 -32.97 -3.11
N SER A 604 1.44 -33.76 -3.96
CA SER A 604 1.32 -35.22 -3.92
C SER A 604 2.53 -35.90 -3.26
N SER A 605 2.30 -36.95 -2.47
CA SER A 605 3.39 -37.67 -1.79
C SER A 605 4.18 -38.55 -2.77
N SER A 606 5.51 -38.43 -2.75
CA SER A 606 6.47 -39.20 -3.57
C SER A 606 7.66 -39.69 -2.72
N PRO A 607 8.34 -40.81 -3.02
CA PRO A 607 9.37 -41.36 -2.14
C PRO A 607 10.44 -40.35 -1.69
N GLN A 608 10.81 -39.42 -2.56
CA GLN A 608 11.82 -38.40 -2.31
C GLN A 608 11.30 -37.15 -1.55
N GLY A 609 9.97 -36.96 -1.45
CA GLY A 609 9.38 -35.81 -0.76
C GLY A 609 7.92 -35.53 -1.16
N LEU A 610 7.67 -34.30 -1.61
CA LEU A 610 6.36 -33.84 -2.08
C LEU A 610 6.46 -33.30 -3.51
N ASP A 611 5.70 -33.89 -4.44
CA ASP A 611 5.69 -33.51 -5.85
C ASP A 611 4.62 -32.46 -6.15
N TRP A 612 4.98 -31.46 -6.97
CA TRP A 612 4.07 -30.49 -7.55
C TRP A 612 3.86 -30.74 -9.06
N GLY A 613 2.60 -30.68 -9.49
CA GLY A 613 2.20 -30.78 -10.90
C GLY A 613 2.33 -32.16 -11.54
N ILE A 614 2.94 -33.14 -10.87
CA ILE A 614 2.98 -34.53 -11.34
C ILE A 614 1.61 -35.14 -11.03
N GLU A 615 0.72 -35.19 -12.03
CA GLU A 615 -0.52 -35.96 -11.93
C GLU A 615 -0.15 -37.42 -11.67
N LYS A 616 -0.59 -37.97 -10.53
CA LYS A 616 -0.53 -39.41 -10.31
C LYS A 616 -1.44 -40.05 -11.35
N GLY A 617 -0.85 -40.86 -12.23
CA GLY A 617 -1.59 -41.87 -12.96
C GLY A 617 -2.47 -42.64 -11.97
N LEU A 618 -3.74 -42.79 -12.35
CA LEU A 618 -4.80 -43.39 -11.58
C LEU A 618 -4.47 -44.86 -11.22
N THR A 619 -3.72 -45.10 -10.14
CA THR A 619 -3.53 -46.42 -9.54
C THR A 619 -3.33 -46.27 -8.03
N ASP A 620 -4.43 -46.01 -7.31
CA ASP A 620 -4.71 -46.63 -6.01
C ASP A 620 -6.07 -46.13 -5.51
N ALA A 621 -7.11 -46.75 -6.05
CA ALA A 621 -8.44 -46.74 -5.47
C ALA A 621 -8.81 -48.17 -5.10
N ARG A 622 -8.24 -48.69 -4.00
CA ARG A 622 -8.79 -49.84 -3.26
C ARG A 622 -8.53 -49.68 -1.77
N SER A 623 -9.58 -50.00 -0.99
CA SER A 623 -9.70 -50.07 0.49
C SER A 623 -9.96 -48.71 1.18
N HIS A 624 -11.06 -48.45 1.90
CA HIS A 624 -12.20 -49.22 2.42
C HIS A 624 -13.46 -48.32 2.50
N PRO A 625 -14.70 -48.85 2.35
CA PRO A 625 -15.94 -48.14 2.67
C PRO A 625 -16.36 -48.36 4.14
N SER A 626 -17.24 -47.49 4.65
CA SER A 626 -17.85 -47.41 6.01
C SER A 626 -17.14 -46.39 6.92
N VAL A 627 -17.80 -45.45 7.62
CA VAL A 627 -19.16 -45.34 8.16
C VAL A 627 -19.54 -43.85 8.15
N LEU A 628 -20.82 -43.54 7.89
CA LEU A 628 -21.64 -42.44 8.46
C LEU A 628 -22.79 -42.11 7.49
N GLN A 629 -23.76 -43.02 7.42
CA GLN A 629 -25.16 -42.63 7.29
C GLN A 629 -25.67 -42.43 8.72
N ASP A 630 -26.06 -41.20 9.05
CA ASP A 630 -27.34 -40.87 9.70
C ASP A 630 -27.35 -39.39 10.06
N GLY A 631 -28.34 -38.67 9.55
CA GLY A 631 -28.47 -37.23 9.79
C GLY A 631 -29.33 -36.51 8.76
N LEU A 632 -30.46 -37.12 8.40
CA LEU A 632 -31.50 -36.50 7.58
C LEU A 632 -32.17 -35.38 8.40
N PHE A 633 -31.86 -34.11 8.14
CA PHE A 633 -32.77 -33.01 8.48
C PHE A 633 -33.15 -32.23 7.23
N ARG A 634 -34.38 -32.54 6.77
CA ARG A 634 -35.17 -31.75 5.84
C ARG A 634 -35.37 -30.34 6.42
N VAL A 635 -35.09 -29.31 5.63
CA VAL A 635 -35.84 -28.04 5.71
C VAL A 635 -36.41 -27.73 4.34
N ARG A 636 -37.73 -27.63 4.32
CA ARG A 636 -38.61 -27.42 3.17
C ARG A 636 -38.40 -26.03 2.57
N LEU A 637 -38.35 -25.97 1.24
CA LEU A 637 -38.71 -24.80 0.45
C LEU A 637 -40.13 -24.36 0.83
N PHE A 638 -40.29 -23.13 1.33
CA PHE A 638 -41.56 -22.42 1.27
C PHE A 638 -41.42 -21.30 0.23
N ARG A 639 -42.05 -21.56 -0.92
CA ARG A 639 -42.29 -20.61 -2.01
C ARG A 639 -43.56 -19.86 -1.63
N LEU A 640 -43.45 -18.59 -1.23
CA LEU A 640 -44.61 -17.71 -1.11
C LEU A 640 -44.61 -16.72 -2.27
N VAL A 641 -45.69 -16.82 -3.03
CA VAL A 641 -46.08 -16.01 -4.17
C VAL A 641 -46.63 -14.69 -3.64
N PHE A 642 -46.12 -13.56 -4.14
CA PHE A 642 -46.92 -12.35 -4.26
C PHE A 642 -46.65 -11.73 -5.64
N SER A 643 -47.73 -11.60 -6.40
CA SER A 643 -47.81 -11.00 -7.73
C SER A 643 -48.83 -9.87 -7.68
N GLY A 644 -48.54 -8.76 -8.37
CA GLY A 644 -49.46 -7.65 -8.65
C GLY A 644 -48.81 -6.30 -8.31
N SER A 645 -48.14 -5.64 -9.26
CA SER A 645 -48.67 -4.57 -10.15
C SER A 645 -48.76 -3.22 -9.43
N PHE A 646 -48.43 -2.04 -9.95
CA PHE A 646 -48.10 -1.51 -11.29
C PHE A 646 -47.67 -0.04 -11.01
N PHE A 647 -46.86 0.56 -11.89
CA PHE A 647 -46.66 2.02 -12.11
C PHE A 647 -46.28 2.96 -10.95
N ASP A 648 -45.07 3.53 -11.00
CA ASP A 648 -44.86 4.94 -11.39
C ASP A 648 -43.41 5.39 -11.07
N HIS A 649 -42.68 5.82 -12.11
CA HIS A 649 -41.89 7.08 -12.17
C HIS A 649 -40.82 6.98 -13.26
N ALA A 650 -41.18 7.46 -14.45
CA ALA A 650 -40.25 8.04 -15.40
C ALA A 650 -40.62 9.52 -15.55
N ALA A 651 -39.68 10.43 -15.23
CA ALA A 651 -39.31 11.61 -16.03
C ALA A 651 -38.61 12.71 -15.21
N ALA A 652 -37.41 13.07 -15.68
CA ALA A 652 -36.81 14.42 -15.75
C ALA A 652 -36.46 15.14 -14.42
N VAL A 653 -35.32 15.84 -14.26
CA VAL A 653 -34.74 16.87 -15.14
C VAL A 653 -33.22 17.02 -14.92
N ARG A 654 -32.53 17.46 -16.00
CA ARG A 654 -31.11 17.81 -16.18
C ARG A 654 -30.68 19.11 -15.44
N HIS A 655 -29.36 19.36 -15.48
CA HIS A 655 -28.58 20.56 -15.10
C HIS A 655 -28.24 20.65 -13.61
N ALA A 656 -27.00 20.85 -13.16
CA ALA A 656 -25.86 21.67 -13.61
C ALA A 656 -24.56 21.12 -12.92
N ASP A 657 -23.29 21.42 -13.20
CA ASP A 657 -22.62 22.42 -14.01
C ASP A 657 -21.14 22.01 -14.21
N THR A 658 -20.50 22.67 -15.17
CA THR A 658 -19.17 22.39 -15.73
C THR A 658 -18.08 23.32 -15.13
N PHE A 659 -16.81 23.01 -15.44
CA PHE A 659 -15.60 23.87 -15.48
C PHE A 659 -14.67 24.00 -14.25
N ARG A 660 -13.41 23.56 -14.46
CA ARG A 660 -12.25 24.46 -14.32
C ARG A 660 -11.08 24.06 -15.22
N SER A 661 -10.97 24.79 -16.33
CA SER A 661 -9.75 25.04 -17.09
C SER A 661 -8.95 26.15 -16.41
N ARG A 662 -7.62 25.99 -16.30
CA ARG A 662 -6.66 27.10 -16.28
C ARG A 662 -5.36 26.61 -16.91
N TYR A 663 -5.02 27.14 -18.08
CA TYR A 663 -3.72 27.77 -18.37
C TYR A 663 -3.68 28.13 -19.85
N HIS A 664 -3.98 29.39 -20.19
CA HIS A 664 -3.26 30.19 -21.20
C HIS A 664 -3.86 31.59 -21.28
N ASN A 665 -3.07 32.60 -20.91
CA ASN A 665 -3.12 33.89 -21.60
C ASN A 665 -1.78 34.62 -21.41
N ARG A 666 -0.89 34.42 -22.38
CA ARG A 666 0.11 35.43 -22.76
C ARG A 666 -0.64 36.52 -23.52
N ARG A 667 -0.44 37.79 -23.15
CA ARG A 667 -0.69 38.92 -24.06
C ARG A 667 0.60 39.72 -24.28
N PRO A 668 0.72 40.39 -25.44
CA PRO A 668 1.99 40.87 -25.96
C PRO A 668 2.28 42.32 -25.56
N ALA A 669 3.55 42.66 -25.64
CA ALA A 669 4.11 43.99 -25.44
C ALA A 669 3.47 45.05 -26.37
N ARG A 670 3.18 46.23 -25.81
CA ARG A 670 2.94 47.47 -26.57
C ARG A 670 3.78 48.62 -25.99
N ARG A 671 4.75 49.03 -26.81
CA ARG A 671 5.32 50.37 -27.06
C ARG A 671 4.89 51.51 -26.11
N GLN A 672 5.87 52.09 -25.42
CA GLN A 672 5.88 53.50 -25.00
C GLN A 672 6.31 54.40 -26.16
N PRO A 673 5.73 55.60 -26.32
CA PRO A 673 6.40 56.72 -26.98
C PRO A 673 6.95 57.71 -25.95
N THR A 674 8.14 58.19 -26.27
CA THR A 674 8.81 59.39 -25.76
C THR A 674 8.00 60.65 -26.00
N VAL A 675 7.80 61.50 -24.98
CA VAL A 675 7.72 62.97 -25.15
C VAL A 675 8.31 63.64 -23.91
N ALA A 676 9.35 64.45 -24.18
CA ALA A 676 9.95 65.41 -23.29
C ALA A 676 9.23 66.77 -23.37
N GLY A 677 9.29 67.54 -22.29
CA GLY A 677 9.41 69.01 -22.36
C GLY A 677 8.14 69.84 -22.18
N ARG A 678 8.11 70.60 -21.06
CA ARG A 678 7.70 72.02 -20.92
C ARG A 678 7.86 72.37 -19.43
N SER A 679 8.85 73.15 -18.99
CA SER A 679 9.09 74.60 -19.15
C SER A 679 7.90 75.48 -18.75
N ALA A 680 8.07 76.11 -17.57
CA ALA A 680 7.70 77.47 -17.19
C ALA A 680 6.43 78.10 -17.80
N SER A 681 5.46 78.41 -16.93
CA SER A 681 4.94 79.76 -16.61
C SER A 681 3.79 79.60 -15.63
#